data_AF-A0A074U3V7-F1
#
_entry.id   AF-A0A074U3V7-F1
#
_cell.length_a   1.000
_cell.length_b   1.000
_cell.length_c   1.000
_cell.angle_alpha   90.00
_cell.angle_beta   90.00
_cell.angle_gamma   90.00
#
_symmetry.space_group_name_H-M   'P 1'
#
loop_
_entity.id
_entity.type
_entity.pdbx_description
1 polymer ?
#
loop_
_entity_poly.entity_id
_entity_poly.type
_entity_poly.pdbx_seq_one_letter_code
_entity_poly.pdbx_strand_id
1 'polypeptide(L)'
;MKDLDVITIGRAGVDLYGAQIGGRLEDMGSFEKYIGGSPTNIACGTARLGLKSGLITRVGDEHMGRFIREQLLREGVDVSGVKTDPERLTALVILGIRDEEQFPLIFYRENCADMALSEEDIDEALLARTRSVLVTGTHLSHPRTRAAVVRALELARAQGAKTALDIDYRPNLWGVAGHGDGESRFVESAEVTAKLQEVLHHFDLIVGTEEEFHIAGGSTDTLAALRAVREVSGATLVCKRGAAGAVAFEGDIPENLDDGQTGPGFPIEVFNVLGAGDGFFSGLMKGWLDGERWPKALEYANACGAFAVSRHGCTPAYPSLSELEFFLKRGVTQPDLRNDPELEQIHWSTTRHTRSRPDWDEYRIFAFDHRMQLEEMPGYSLEKGGAFKELCLKAAQQVQAGRAGYGILCDDRIGRKALHAASGSGLWIGRPTELPGSRPIALERELGPDCGGLAQWAREEVVKLLVFCHPDDDAETRARQEAEVKRLFTAARRNGLEFLLEVIPSKVAPTDADTTATLIRQFYEIGVYPDWWKLEPMADAKAWAKAVAAIEAYDRHTRGIVVLGLDAPEAELAASFEVAAGFDLVKGFAVGRTIFGDAARGWMQGEISDADAVAQMASRFARLCEIWDKARAAASA
;
A
#
# COMPACT_ATOMS: atom_id res chain seq x y z
N MET A 1 -24.67 -15.10 -9.45
CA MET A 1 -23.44 -15.84 -9.07
C MET A 1 -22.72 -14.97 -8.06
N LYS A 2 -22.25 -15.53 -6.95
CA LYS A 2 -21.55 -14.74 -5.92
C LYS A 2 -20.11 -14.49 -6.38
N ASP A 3 -19.76 -13.23 -6.62
CA ASP A 3 -18.42 -12.79 -7.07
C ASP A 3 -17.63 -12.06 -5.98
N LEU A 4 -18.26 -11.75 -4.85
CA LEU A 4 -17.63 -11.23 -3.63
C LEU A 4 -17.62 -12.30 -2.54
N ASP A 5 -16.53 -12.36 -1.76
CA ASP A 5 -16.38 -13.27 -0.64
C ASP A 5 -16.99 -12.70 0.64
N VAL A 6 -16.74 -11.42 0.92
CA VAL A 6 -17.23 -10.75 2.12
C VAL A 6 -17.58 -9.30 1.81
N ILE A 7 -18.71 -8.84 2.34
CA ILE A 7 -19.02 -7.41 2.41
C ILE A 7 -19.00 -7.01 3.88
N THR A 8 -18.18 -6.02 4.23
CA THR A 8 -18.20 -5.43 5.56
C THR A 8 -19.14 -4.22 5.58
N ILE A 9 -19.74 -3.93 6.73
CA ILE A 9 -20.67 -2.80 6.90
C ILE A 9 -20.26 -1.96 8.10
N GLY A 10 -20.11 -0.65 7.88
CA GLY A 10 -20.02 0.32 8.97
C GLY A 10 -18.97 1.40 8.75
N ARG A 11 -18.13 1.65 9.75
CA ARG A 11 -17.29 2.85 9.84
C ARG A 11 -16.22 2.86 8.76
N ALA A 12 -16.16 3.97 8.03
CA ALA A 12 -14.98 4.39 7.28
C ALA A 12 -14.55 5.79 7.75
N GLY A 13 -13.26 5.93 8.07
CA GLY A 13 -12.68 7.17 8.55
C GLY A 13 -11.20 7.28 8.22
N VAL A 14 -10.60 8.38 8.66
CA VAL A 14 -9.16 8.61 8.55
C VAL A 14 -8.54 8.63 9.93
N ASP A 15 -7.56 7.77 10.12
CA ASP A 15 -6.78 7.69 11.35
C ASP A 15 -5.51 8.52 11.18
N LEU A 16 -5.27 9.44 12.11
CA LEU A 16 -4.08 10.29 12.20
C LEU A 16 -3.24 9.84 13.39
N TYR A 17 -2.24 9.00 13.12
CA TYR A 17 -1.35 8.43 14.13
C TYR A 17 -0.18 9.36 14.43
N GLY A 18 -0.01 9.74 15.70
CA GLY A 18 1.13 10.54 16.15
C GLY A 18 2.46 9.84 15.87
N ALA A 19 3.37 10.51 15.17
CA ALA A 19 4.62 9.92 14.72
C ALA A 19 5.67 9.74 15.85
N GLN A 20 5.55 10.48 16.96
CA GLN A 20 6.49 10.46 18.07
C GLN A 20 6.07 9.45 19.15
N ILE A 21 6.42 8.18 18.95
CA ILE A 21 6.13 7.06 19.87
C ILE A 21 6.59 7.36 21.30
N GLY A 22 5.77 7.03 22.30
CA GLY A 22 6.03 7.31 23.70
C GLY A 22 5.66 8.72 24.15
N GLY A 23 5.30 9.61 23.23
CA GLY A 23 4.86 10.97 23.51
C GLY A 23 3.45 11.04 24.11
N ARG A 24 3.07 12.19 24.66
CA ARG A 24 1.65 12.47 24.95
C ARG A 24 0.99 12.94 23.66
N LEU A 25 -0.32 12.69 23.51
CA LEU A 25 -1.03 13.08 22.29
C LEU A 25 -0.97 14.61 22.06
N GLU A 26 -0.95 15.38 23.14
CA GLU A 26 -0.84 16.84 23.14
C GLU A 26 0.53 17.37 22.67
N ASP A 27 1.57 16.53 22.72
CA ASP A 27 2.94 16.90 22.33
C ASP A 27 3.32 16.39 20.92
N MET A 28 2.40 15.71 20.22
CA MET A 28 2.65 15.18 18.88
C MET A 28 2.83 16.33 17.87
N GLY A 29 3.99 16.37 17.22
CA GLY A 29 4.34 17.41 16.24
C GLY A 29 3.94 17.06 14.81
N SER A 30 3.67 15.79 14.53
CA SER A 30 3.30 15.30 13.21
C SER A 30 2.47 14.02 13.30
N PHE A 31 1.67 13.77 12.26
CA PHE A 31 0.78 12.63 12.19
C PHE A 31 0.92 11.90 10.85
N GLU A 32 0.93 10.58 10.91
CA GLU A 32 0.80 9.71 9.75
C GLU A 32 -0.68 9.45 9.47
N LYS A 33 -1.06 9.60 8.19
CA LYS A 33 -2.44 9.45 7.74
C LYS A 33 -2.69 8.03 7.20
N TYR A 34 -3.68 7.36 7.74
CA TYR A 34 -4.14 6.03 7.30
C TYR A 34 -5.65 5.98 7.09
N ILE A 35 -6.09 4.98 6.32
CA ILE A 35 -7.50 4.58 6.32
C ILE A 35 -7.81 3.91 7.67
N GLY A 36 -9.00 4.17 8.20
CA GLY A 36 -9.42 3.71 9.51
C GLY A 36 -10.89 3.29 9.57
N GLY A 37 -11.23 2.64 10.68
CA GLY A 37 -12.56 2.06 10.93
C GLY A 37 -12.54 0.54 10.83
N SER A 38 -13.04 -0.13 11.87
CA SER A 38 -12.98 -1.58 11.99
C SER A 38 -13.48 -2.35 10.73
N PRO A 39 -14.68 -2.09 10.17
CA PRO A 39 -15.12 -2.82 8.98
C PRO A 39 -14.29 -2.47 7.74
N THR A 40 -13.77 -1.24 7.68
CA THR A 40 -12.89 -0.79 6.59
C THR A 40 -11.53 -1.48 6.66
N ASN A 41 -10.94 -1.57 7.86
CA ASN A 41 -9.72 -2.31 8.13
C ASN A 41 -9.87 -3.79 7.76
N ILE A 42 -10.98 -4.42 8.15
CA ILE A 42 -11.27 -5.83 7.83
C ILE A 42 -11.43 -6.03 6.31
N ALA A 43 -12.10 -5.10 5.61
CA ALA A 43 -12.23 -5.18 4.15
C ALA A 43 -10.86 -5.13 3.45
N CYS A 44 -9.98 -4.21 3.86
CA CYS A 44 -8.62 -4.13 3.32
C CYS A 44 -7.78 -5.36 3.69
N GLY A 45 -7.81 -5.79 4.96
CA GLY A 45 -7.07 -6.95 5.42
C GLY A 45 -7.47 -8.24 4.69
N THR A 46 -8.77 -8.47 4.51
CA THR A 46 -9.27 -9.62 3.74
C THR A 46 -8.86 -9.55 2.25
N ALA A 47 -8.86 -8.35 1.66
CA ALA A 47 -8.39 -8.16 0.28
C ALA A 47 -6.91 -8.53 0.11
N ARG A 48 -6.05 -8.10 1.03
CA ARG A 48 -4.62 -8.46 1.05
C ARG A 48 -4.36 -9.97 1.18
N LEU A 49 -5.28 -10.69 1.83
CA LEU A 49 -5.25 -12.15 1.97
C LEU A 49 -5.86 -12.90 0.77
N GLY A 50 -6.24 -12.17 -0.29
CA GLY A 50 -6.73 -12.73 -1.55
C GLY A 50 -8.24 -12.98 -1.60
N LEU A 51 -9.01 -12.51 -0.62
CA LEU A 51 -10.48 -12.52 -0.70
C LEU A 51 -10.97 -11.32 -1.52
N LYS A 52 -12.09 -11.48 -2.22
CA LYS A 52 -12.79 -10.37 -2.88
C LYS A 52 -13.72 -9.69 -1.90
N SER A 53 -13.26 -8.60 -1.29
CA SER A 53 -14.04 -7.86 -0.30
C SER A 53 -14.77 -6.66 -0.88
N GLY A 54 -15.85 -6.24 -0.22
CA GLY A 54 -16.55 -4.98 -0.48
C GLY A 54 -16.89 -4.27 0.82
N LEU A 55 -17.23 -2.98 0.73
CA LEU A 55 -17.61 -2.16 1.88
C LEU A 55 -18.93 -1.43 1.62
N ILE A 56 -19.86 -1.52 2.58
CA ILE A 56 -21.06 -0.67 2.63
C ILE A 56 -20.85 0.40 3.70
N THR A 57 -20.80 1.66 3.27
CA THR A 57 -20.59 2.83 4.13
C THR A 57 -20.95 4.13 3.42
N ARG A 58 -20.79 5.26 4.12
CA ARG A 58 -20.80 6.61 3.56
C ARG A 58 -19.49 7.34 3.90
N VAL A 59 -19.00 8.13 2.96
CA VAL A 59 -17.86 9.05 3.12
C VAL A 59 -18.23 10.45 2.64
N GLY A 60 -17.58 11.49 3.14
CA GLY A 60 -17.90 12.87 2.76
C GLY A 60 -17.48 13.23 1.33
N ASP A 61 -18.12 14.25 0.73
CA ASP A 61 -17.68 14.86 -0.54
C ASP A 61 -16.50 15.83 -0.36
N GLU A 62 -15.47 15.37 0.32
CA GLU A 62 -14.26 16.14 0.59
C GLU A 62 -13.00 15.28 0.41
N HIS A 63 -11.83 15.83 0.74
CA HIS A 63 -10.54 15.21 0.42
C HIS A 63 -10.32 13.89 1.16
N MET A 64 -10.80 13.75 2.39
CA MET A 64 -10.70 12.53 3.19
C MET A 64 -11.62 11.44 2.66
N GLY A 65 -12.83 11.79 2.20
CA GLY A 65 -13.73 10.84 1.56
C GLY A 65 -13.23 10.36 0.20
N ARG A 66 -12.64 11.26 -0.61
CA ARG A 66 -11.92 10.87 -1.84
C ARG A 66 -10.72 9.97 -1.53
N PHE A 67 -9.93 10.32 -0.52
CA PHE A 67 -8.81 9.50 -0.05
C PHE A 67 -9.25 8.09 0.34
N ILE A 68 -10.33 7.92 1.12
CA ILE A 68 -10.84 6.60 1.50
C ILE A 68 -11.24 5.81 0.26
N ARG A 69 -12.02 6.39 -0.66
CA ARG A 69 -12.44 5.70 -1.90
C ARG A 69 -11.25 5.25 -2.74
N GLU A 70 -10.31 6.16 -2.97
CA GLU A 70 -9.10 5.87 -3.75
C GLU A 70 -8.24 4.80 -3.06
N GLN A 71 -8.12 4.85 -1.74
CA GLN A 71 -7.35 3.86 -1.00
C GLN A 71 -8.03 2.49 -1.01
N LEU A 72 -9.35 2.40 -0.84
CA LEU A 72 -10.09 1.16 -0.97
C LEU A 72 -9.89 0.50 -2.33
N LEU A 73 -9.92 1.29 -3.40
CA LEU A 73 -9.63 0.79 -4.75
C LEU A 73 -8.18 0.27 -4.87
N ARG A 74 -7.20 0.96 -4.28
CA ARG A 74 -5.80 0.51 -4.26
C ARG A 74 -5.61 -0.76 -3.44
N GLU A 75 -6.38 -0.95 -2.37
CA GLU A 75 -6.37 -2.17 -1.55
C GLU A 75 -7.15 -3.33 -2.21
N GLY A 76 -7.82 -3.09 -3.34
CA GLY A 76 -8.60 -4.12 -4.06
C GLY A 76 -10.01 -4.34 -3.53
N VAL A 77 -10.55 -3.42 -2.75
CA VAL A 77 -11.91 -3.50 -2.17
C VAL A 77 -12.95 -2.97 -3.17
N ASP A 78 -14.07 -3.68 -3.35
CA ASP A 78 -15.23 -3.22 -4.12
C ASP A 78 -15.91 -2.04 -3.41
N VAL A 79 -15.95 -0.90 -4.10
CA VAL A 79 -16.48 0.38 -3.58
C VAL A 79 -17.90 0.69 -4.04
N SER A 80 -18.62 -0.26 -4.65
CA SER A 80 -20.00 -0.05 -5.11
C SER A 80 -20.98 0.27 -3.98
N GLY A 81 -20.72 -0.25 -2.77
CA GLY A 81 -21.47 0.05 -1.54
C GLY A 81 -21.02 1.32 -0.81
N VAL A 82 -19.97 2.00 -1.29
CA VAL A 82 -19.47 3.24 -0.69
C VAL A 82 -20.22 4.40 -1.32
N LYS A 83 -21.03 5.13 -0.54
CA LYS A 83 -21.75 6.33 -0.99
C LYS A 83 -21.02 7.61 -0.59
N THR A 84 -21.15 8.65 -1.42
CA THR A 84 -20.63 9.99 -1.11
C THR A 84 -21.74 10.83 -0.51
N ASP A 85 -21.50 11.39 0.67
CA ASP A 85 -22.41 12.28 1.40
C ASP A 85 -21.97 13.74 1.18
N PRO A 86 -22.77 14.58 0.49
CA PRO A 86 -22.43 15.98 0.24
C PRO A 86 -22.65 16.91 1.45
N GLU A 87 -23.30 16.42 2.52
CA GLU A 87 -23.67 17.22 3.69
C GLU A 87 -22.70 17.03 4.86
N ARG A 88 -22.12 15.83 5.00
CA ARG A 88 -21.33 15.44 6.18
C ARG A 88 -19.87 15.19 5.85
N LEU A 89 -19.01 15.50 6.82
CA LEU A 89 -17.58 15.21 6.73
C LEU A 89 -17.30 13.72 7.01
N THR A 90 -16.24 13.21 6.40
CA THR A 90 -15.64 11.92 6.77
C THR A 90 -15.13 11.97 8.21
N ALA A 91 -15.31 10.88 8.97
CA ALA A 91 -14.85 10.80 10.35
C ALA A 91 -13.32 10.85 10.45
N LEU A 92 -12.80 11.53 11.46
CA LEU A 92 -11.37 11.53 11.80
C LEU A 92 -11.17 10.89 13.17
N VAL A 93 -10.03 10.22 13.33
CA VAL A 93 -9.54 9.78 14.63
C VAL A 93 -8.14 10.33 14.81
N ILE A 94 -7.89 11.04 15.91
CA ILE A 94 -6.55 11.50 16.29
C ILE A 94 -6.07 10.58 17.39
N LEU A 95 -4.90 9.97 17.21
CA LEU A 95 -4.44 8.94 18.12
C LEU A 95 -2.92 8.87 18.21
N GLY A 96 -2.41 8.26 19.28
CA GLY A 96 -0.98 8.06 19.53
C GLY A 96 -0.69 6.71 20.16
N ILE A 97 0.59 6.34 20.15
CA ILE A 97 1.12 5.14 20.83
C ILE A 97 1.90 5.64 22.04
N ARG A 98 1.33 5.46 23.23
CA ARG A 98 1.96 5.91 24.49
C ARG A 98 2.92 4.87 25.02
N ASP A 99 2.50 3.62 25.05
CA ASP A 99 3.29 2.44 25.42
C ASP A 99 2.59 1.18 24.90
N GLU A 100 2.97 0.00 25.41
CA GLU A 100 2.42 -1.30 25.00
C GLU A 100 0.95 -1.49 25.43
N GLU A 101 0.44 -0.67 26.35
CA GLU A 101 -0.89 -0.80 26.96
C GLU A 101 -1.79 0.42 26.68
N GLN A 102 -1.22 1.61 26.52
CA GLN A 102 -1.93 2.89 26.41
C GLN A 102 -1.87 3.50 25.00
N PHE A 103 -3.04 3.91 24.50
CA PHE A 103 -3.22 4.32 23.10
C PHE A 103 -4.22 5.48 23.04
N PRO A 104 -3.83 6.70 23.42
CA PRO A 104 -4.72 7.85 23.43
C PRO A 104 -5.35 8.05 22.07
N LEU A 105 -6.68 8.15 22.05
CA LEU A 105 -7.44 8.29 20.82
C LEU A 105 -8.71 9.11 21.03
N ILE A 106 -9.01 9.98 20.07
CA ILE A 106 -10.14 10.91 20.09
C ILE A 106 -10.90 10.78 18.76
N PHE A 107 -12.21 10.53 18.85
CA PHE A 107 -13.08 10.43 17.68
C PHE A 107 -13.73 11.79 17.36
N TYR A 108 -13.46 12.31 16.17
CA TYR A 108 -14.22 13.40 15.56
C TYR A 108 -15.29 12.78 14.66
N ARG A 109 -16.41 12.34 15.28
CA ARG A 109 -17.40 11.47 14.63
C ARG A 109 -18.89 11.80 14.89
N GLU A 110 -19.22 12.83 15.66
CA GLU A 110 -20.61 13.07 16.13
C GLU A 110 -21.67 13.18 14.99
N ASN A 111 -21.34 13.86 13.88
CA ASN A 111 -22.21 14.00 12.70
C ASN A 111 -21.44 13.72 11.39
N CYS A 112 -20.74 12.60 11.36
CA CYS A 112 -19.96 12.20 10.18
C CYS A 112 -20.76 11.34 9.20
N ALA A 113 -20.25 11.27 7.97
CA ALA A 113 -20.94 10.61 6.85
C ALA A 113 -21.34 9.16 7.17
N ASP A 114 -20.46 8.37 7.79
CA ASP A 114 -20.73 6.98 8.13
C ASP A 114 -21.93 6.81 9.08
N MET A 115 -22.15 7.77 10.00
CA MET A 115 -23.31 7.79 10.90
C MET A 115 -24.63 8.14 10.20
N ALA A 116 -24.59 8.56 8.94
CA ALA A 116 -25.78 8.77 8.11
C ALA A 116 -26.22 7.52 7.36
N LEU A 117 -25.48 6.41 7.46
CA LEU A 117 -25.87 5.13 6.85
C LEU A 117 -27.29 4.73 7.30
N SER A 118 -28.15 4.43 6.33
CA SER A 118 -29.55 4.07 6.52
C SER A 118 -29.95 2.86 5.67
N GLU A 119 -31.18 2.38 5.84
CA GLU A 119 -31.73 1.26 5.08
C GLU A 119 -31.75 1.52 3.56
N GLU A 120 -31.85 2.78 3.13
CA GLU A 120 -31.80 3.20 1.73
C GLU A 120 -30.42 3.02 1.08
N ASP A 121 -29.39 2.77 1.90
CA ASP A 121 -28.04 2.47 1.44
C ASP A 121 -27.80 0.99 1.21
N ILE A 122 -28.75 0.15 1.62
CA ILE A 122 -28.64 -1.29 1.50
C ILE A 122 -29.20 -1.73 0.14
N ASP A 123 -28.29 -1.87 -0.83
CA ASP A 123 -28.61 -2.41 -2.15
C ASP A 123 -28.70 -3.94 -2.10
N GLU A 124 -29.91 -4.45 -2.34
CA GLU A 124 -30.20 -5.88 -2.39
C GLU A 124 -29.40 -6.61 -3.48
N ALA A 125 -29.14 -5.95 -4.62
CA ALA A 125 -28.37 -6.52 -5.72
C ALA A 125 -26.89 -6.70 -5.36
N LEU A 126 -26.35 -5.77 -4.57
CA LEU A 126 -24.99 -5.86 -4.03
C LEU A 126 -24.87 -7.00 -3.02
N LEU A 127 -25.85 -7.17 -2.12
CA LEU A 127 -25.85 -8.28 -1.17
C LEU A 127 -25.96 -9.65 -1.87
N ALA A 128 -26.65 -9.73 -3.01
CA ALA A 128 -26.79 -10.97 -3.76
C ALA A 128 -25.45 -11.48 -4.35
N ARG A 129 -24.45 -10.60 -4.43
CA ARG A 129 -23.10 -10.87 -4.93
C ARG A 129 -22.18 -11.51 -3.88
N THR A 130 -22.49 -11.43 -2.59
CA THR A 130 -21.56 -11.85 -1.53
C THR A 130 -21.84 -13.22 -0.91
N ARG A 131 -20.77 -13.93 -0.55
CA ARG A 131 -20.83 -15.17 0.26
C ARG A 131 -21.07 -14.88 1.74
N SER A 132 -20.64 -13.73 2.23
CA SER A 132 -20.77 -13.34 3.64
C SER A 132 -20.99 -11.84 3.83
N VAL A 133 -21.70 -11.48 4.90
CA VAL A 133 -21.76 -10.10 5.42
C VAL A 133 -21.12 -10.06 6.80
N LEU A 134 -20.24 -9.09 7.04
CA LEU A 134 -19.59 -8.86 8.33
C LEU A 134 -19.97 -7.49 8.86
N VAL A 135 -20.41 -7.45 10.12
CA VAL A 135 -20.84 -6.23 10.82
C VAL A 135 -19.94 -6.00 12.02
N THR A 136 -19.67 -4.73 12.35
CA THR A 136 -19.00 -4.38 13.62
C THR A 136 -19.98 -3.69 14.57
N GLY A 137 -19.90 -4.01 15.86
CA GLY A 137 -20.90 -3.61 16.84
C GLY A 137 -21.00 -2.11 17.05
N THR A 138 -19.96 -1.32 16.72
CA THR A 138 -20.04 0.15 16.70
C THR A 138 -21.24 0.68 15.88
N HIS A 139 -21.63 0.02 14.77
CA HIS A 139 -22.78 0.48 13.97
C HIS A 139 -24.14 0.00 14.49
N LEU A 140 -24.18 -0.83 15.54
CA LEU A 140 -25.40 -1.18 16.27
C LEU A 140 -25.75 -0.15 17.35
N SER A 141 -24.85 0.79 17.68
CA SER A 141 -25.03 1.71 18.81
C SER A 141 -26.07 2.81 18.59
N HIS A 142 -26.30 3.19 17.32
CA HIS A 142 -27.24 4.26 16.96
C HIS A 142 -28.46 3.69 16.20
N PRO A 143 -29.70 4.13 16.51
CA PRO A 143 -30.91 3.56 15.91
C PRO A 143 -30.92 3.54 14.38
N ARG A 144 -30.41 4.61 13.74
CA ARG A 144 -30.35 4.72 12.28
C ARG A 144 -29.43 3.68 11.64
N THR A 145 -28.18 3.60 12.10
CA THR A 145 -27.20 2.67 11.55
C THR A 145 -27.56 1.23 11.89
N ARG A 146 -28.15 1.00 13.07
CA ARG A 146 -28.70 -0.31 13.47
C ARG A 146 -29.78 -0.79 12.50
N ALA A 147 -30.71 0.08 12.11
CA ALA A 147 -31.76 -0.28 11.14
C ALA A 147 -31.15 -0.71 9.79
N ALA A 148 -30.15 0.03 9.28
CA ALA A 148 -29.42 -0.33 8.07
C ALA A 148 -28.74 -1.70 8.17
N VAL A 149 -28.06 -1.96 9.30
CA VAL A 149 -27.39 -3.23 9.58
C VAL A 149 -28.39 -4.40 9.63
N VAL A 150 -29.50 -4.26 10.37
CA VAL A 150 -30.53 -5.30 10.48
C VAL A 150 -31.12 -5.60 9.09
N ARG A 151 -31.46 -4.56 8.31
CA ARG A 151 -31.94 -4.72 6.95
C ARG A 151 -30.95 -5.49 6.06
N ALA A 152 -29.66 -5.20 6.18
CA ALA A 152 -28.62 -5.91 5.42
C ALA A 152 -28.50 -7.38 5.83
N LEU A 153 -28.58 -7.68 7.13
CA LEU A 153 -28.52 -9.05 7.65
C LEU A 153 -29.72 -9.88 7.18
N GLU A 154 -30.94 -9.32 7.25
CA GLU A 154 -32.16 -9.99 6.77
C GLU A 154 -32.07 -10.34 5.27
N LEU A 155 -31.66 -9.38 4.44
CA LEU A 155 -31.49 -9.58 3.01
C LEU A 155 -30.39 -10.60 2.68
N ALA A 156 -29.22 -10.46 3.30
CA ALA A 156 -28.09 -11.36 3.10
C ALA A 156 -28.46 -12.81 3.43
N ARG A 157 -29.16 -13.03 4.56
CA ARG A 157 -29.62 -14.37 4.97
C ARG A 157 -30.70 -14.91 4.03
N ALA A 158 -31.65 -14.09 3.59
CA ALA A 158 -32.64 -14.48 2.60
C ALA A 158 -32.00 -14.95 1.28
N GLN A 159 -30.80 -14.44 0.96
CA GLN A 159 -29.99 -14.80 -0.20
C GLN A 159 -28.92 -15.88 0.10
N GLY A 160 -28.98 -16.50 1.28
CA GLY A 160 -28.07 -17.58 1.68
C GLY A 160 -26.61 -17.15 1.87
N ALA A 161 -26.36 -15.88 2.18
CA ALA A 161 -25.05 -15.44 2.66
C ALA A 161 -24.88 -15.76 4.15
N LYS A 162 -23.66 -16.08 4.55
CA LYS A 162 -23.30 -16.20 5.97
C LYS A 162 -23.22 -14.81 6.62
N THR A 163 -23.43 -14.73 7.92
CA THR A 163 -23.36 -13.46 8.67
C THR A 163 -22.39 -13.55 9.84
N ALA A 164 -21.52 -12.54 9.97
CA ALA A 164 -20.51 -12.47 11.02
C ALA A 164 -20.58 -11.14 11.80
N LEU A 165 -20.32 -11.20 13.10
CA LEU A 165 -20.26 -10.04 13.99
C LEU A 165 -18.88 -9.94 14.63
N ASP A 166 -18.23 -8.79 14.49
CA ASP A 166 -17.24 -8.31 15.48
C ASP A 166 -17.99 -7.49 16.52
N ILE A 167 -17.94 -7.88 17.78
CA ILE A 167 -18.66 -7.16 18.83
C ILE A 167 -18.15 -5.70 18.90
N ASP A 168 -16.86 -5.43 18.63
CA ASP A 168 -16.23 -4.10 18.54
C ASP A 168 -16.86 -3.08 19.50
N TYR A 169 -16.79 -3.40 20.80
CA TYR A 169 -17.42 -2.58 21.82
C TYR A 169 -16.55 -1.36 22.15
N ARG A 170 -17.19 -0.19 22.11
CA ARG A 170 -16.57 1.12 22.40
C ARG A 170 -17.52 1.93 23.30
N PRO A 171 -17.31 1.93 24.62
CA PRO A 171 -18.17 2.63 25.58
C PRO A 171 -18.55 4.06 25.17
N ASN A 172 -17.58 4.84 24.68
CA ASN A 172 -17.81 6.21 24.24
C ASN A 172 -18.73 6.31 23.01
N LEU A 173 -18.60 5.42 22.03
CA LEU A 173 -19.45 5.38 20.83
C LEU A 173 -20.85 4.79 21.10
N TRP A 174 -21.01 4.09 22.23
CA TRP A 174 -22.29 3.64 22.75
C TRP A 174 -22.94 4.64 23.72
N GLY A 175 -22.29 5.78 23.98
CA GLY A 175 -22.82 6.85 24.83
C GLY A 175 -22.77 6.54 26.32
N VAL A 176 -21.97 5.56 26.74
CA VAL A 176 -21.79 5.16 28.15
C VAL A 176 -20.42 5.56 28.72
N ALA A 177 -19.64 6.32 27.96
CA ALA A 177 -18.42 7.01 28.40
C ALA A 177 -18.29 8.38 27.69
N GLY A 178 -17.44 9.27 28.20
CA GLY A 178 -17.27 10.62 27.66
C GLY A 178 -16.40 10.67 26.39
N HIS A 179 -16.40 11.82 25.71
CA HIS A 179 -15.58 12.03 24.49
C HIS A 179 -14.08 11.87 24.73
N GLY A 180 -13.60 12.16 25.95
CA GLY A 180 -12.20 11.98 26.34
C GLY A 180 -11.83 10.52 26.65
N ASP A 181 -12.80 9.62 26.78
CA ASP A 181 -12.59 8.23 27.19
C ASP A 181 -12.47 7.29 25.97
N GLY A 182 -11.85 7.77 24.88
CA GLY A 182 -11.71 6.98 23.64
C GLY A 182 -10.89 5.71 23.80
N GLU A 183 -10.01 5.67 24.80
CA GLU A 183 -9.20 4.49 25.15
C GLU A 183 -9.98 3.43 25.94
N SER A 184 -11.12 3.81 26.54
CA SER A 184 -11.90 2.92 27.38
C SER A 184 -12.39 1.72 26.58
N ARG A 185 -12.09 0.51 27.08
CA ARG A 185 -12.44 -0.75 26.42
C ARG A 185 -13.71 -1.38 26.98
N PHE A 186 -14.06 -1.06 28.23
CA PHE A 186 -15.18 -1.70 28.90
C PHE A 186 -15.86 -0.77 29.91
N VAL A 187 -17.18 -0.74 29.82
CA VAL A 187 -18.11 -0.16 30.81
C VAL A 187 -19.33 -1.06 30.79
N GLU A 188 -19.72 -1.59 31.95
CA GLU A 188 -20.95 -2.39 32.07
C GLU A 188 -22.19 -1.56 31.73
N SER A 189 -23.11 -2.12 30.95
CA SER A 189 -24.38 -1.48 30.65
C SER A 189 -25.43 -2.50 30.26
N ALA A 190 -26.42 -2.70 31.13
CA ALA A 190 -27.56 -3.59 30.86
C ALA A 190 -28.36 -3.15 29.62
N GLU A 191 -28.40 -1.85 29.31
CA GLU A 191 -29.05 -1.33 28.11
C GLU A 191 -28.31 -1.77 26.83
N VAL A 192 -26.97 -1.68 26.83
CA VAL A 192 -26.15 -2.14 25.70
C VAL A 192 -26.27 -3.65 25.55
N THR A 193 -26.20 -4.41 26.65
CA THR A 193 -26.40 -5.86 26.65
C THR A 193 -27.73 -6.24 26.00
N ALA A 194 -28.84 -5.64 26.42
CA ALA A 194 -30.16 -5.93 25.86
C ALA A 194 -30.20 -5.65 24.34
N LYS A 195 -29.67 -4.50 23.90
CA LYS A 195 -29.61 -4.14 22.47
C LYS A 195 -28.77 -5.10 21.64
N LEU A 196 -27.66 -5.59 22.17
CA LEU A 196 -26.83 -6.60 21.52
C LEU A 196 -27.58 -7.92 21.41
N GLN A 197 -28.12 -8.43 22.52
CA GLN A 197 -28.83 -9.71 22.57
C GLN A 197 -30.04 -9.76 21.62
N GLU A 198 -30.71 -8.63 21.38
CA GLU A 198 -31.78 -8.52 20.39
C GLU A 198 -31.34 -8.92 18.96
N VAL A 199 -30.06 -8.78 18.61
CA VAL A 199 -29.57 -9.01 17.24
C VAL A 199 -28.62 -10.21 17.09
N LEU A 200 -28.12 -10.79 18.20
CA LEU A 200 -27.12 -11.88 18.13
C LEU A 200 -27.61 -13.13 17.37
N HIS A 201 -28.92 -13.36 17.32
CA HIS A 201 -29.54 -14.47 16.61
C HIS A 201 -29.44 -14.36 15.07
N HIS A 202 -29.07 -13.19 14.54
CA HIS A 202 -28.88 -12.99 13.10
C HIS A 202 -27.52 -13.48 12.58
N PHE A 203 -26.59 -13.86 13.46
CA PHE A 203 -25.21 -14.17 13.06
C PHE A 203 -24.92 -15.68 13.08
N ASP A 204 -24.09 -16.13 12.15
CA ASP A 204 -23.55 -17.49 12.11
C ASP A 204 -22.17 -17.56 12.78
N LEU A 205 -21.48 -16.41 12.92
CA LEU A 205 -20.19 -16.26 13.60
C LEU A 205 -20.19 -14.99 14.46
N ILE A 206 -19.83 -15.10 15.74
CA ILE A 206 -19.68 -13.97 16.65
C ILE A 206 -18.28 -14.00 17.25
N VAL A 207 -17.55 -12.89 17.13
CA VAL A 207 -16.17 -12.75 17.57
C VAL A 207 -16.06 -11.57 18.53
N GLY A 208 -15.34 -11.77 19.62
CA GLY A 208 -15.11 -10.73 20.63
C GLY A 208 -13.94 -11.06 21.54
N THR A 209 -13.36 -10.07 22.21
CA THR A 209 -12.51 -10.29 23.38
C THR A 209 -13.34 -10.79 24.56
N GLU A 210 -12.68 -11.17 25.66
CA GLU A 210 -13.38 -11.52 26.89
C GLU A 210 -14.31 -10.38 27.35
N GLU A 211 -13.83 -9.14 27.37
CA GLU A 211 -14.62 -7.95 27.75
C GLU A 211 -15.76 -7.66 26.78
N GLU A 212 -15.57 -7.92 25.49
CA GLU A 212 -16.62 -7.79 24.47
C GLU A 212 -17.70 -8.86 24.66
N PHE A 213 -17.34 -10.09 25.05
CA PHE A 213 -18.32 -11.08 25.47
C PHE A 213 -18.98 -10.71 26.78
N HIS A 214 -18.28 -10.08 27.72
CA HIS A 214 -18.86 -9.64 28.99
C HIS A 214 -20.04 -8.68 28.76
N ILE A 215 -19.88 -7.70 27.88
CA ILE A 215 -20.98 -6.78 27.56
C ILE A 215 -22.11 -7.45 26.77
N ALA A 216 -21.79 -8.38 25.85
CA ALA A 216 -22.79 -9.09 25.06
C ALA A 216 -23.62 -10.09 25.90
N GLY A 217 -22.98 -10.71 26.89
CA GLY A 217 -23.59 -11.67 27.81
C GLY A 217 -24.17 -11.07 29.09
N GLY A 218 -23.79 -9.83 29.44
CA GLY A 218 -24.25 -9.17 30.67
C GLY A 218 -23.62 -9.72 31.95
N SER A 219 -22.39 -10.24 31.86
CA SER A 219 -21.64 -10.78 33.00
C SER A 219 -20.15 -10.51 32.83
N THR A 220 -19.44 -10.18 33.89
CA THR A 220 -17.97 -10.06 33.88
C THR A 220 -17.24 -11.39 34.08
N ASP A 221 -17.99 -12.49 34.24
CA ASP A 221 -17.44 -13.85 34.16
C ASP A 221 -17.51 -14.34 32.70
N THR A 222 -16.34 -14.63 32.11
CA THR A 222 -16.23 -14.96 30.68
C THR A 222 -17.08 -16.17 30.29
N LEU A 223 -17.13 -17.23 31.12
CA LEU A 223 -17.91 -18.43 30.82
C LEU A 223 -19.41 -18.18 30.94
N ALA A 224 -19.85 -17.47 31.98
CA ALA A 224 -21.25 -17.08 32.16
C ALA A 224 -21.72 -16.16 31.02
N ALA A 225 -20.88 -15.22 30.60
CA ALA A 225 -21.18 -14.32 29.50
C ALA A 225 -21.32 -15.07 28.15
N LEU A 226 -20.39 -15.98 27.85
CA LEU A 226 -20.47 -16.85 26.66
C LEU A 226 -21.72 -17.73 26.69
N ARG A 227 -22.08 -18.29 27.85
CA ARG A 227 -23.31 -19.08 28.04
C ARG A 227 -24.57 -18.25 27.80
N ALA A 228 -24.62 -17.02 28.32
CA ALA A 228 -25.73 -16.11 28.06
C ALA A 228 -25.86 -15.73 26.57
N VAL A 229 -24.74 -15.53 25.87
CA VAL A 229 -24.75 -15.32 24.40
C VAL A 229 -25.26 -16.56 23.66
N ARG A 230 -24.87 -17.77 24.11
CA ARG A 230 -25.33 -19.05 23.54
C ARG A 230 -26.84 -19.27 23.72
N GLU A 231 -27.45 -18.77 24.80
CA GLU A 231 -28.90 -18.87 25.01
C GLU A 231 -29.72 -18.14 23.93
N VAL A 232 -29.16 -17.10 23.31
CA VAL A 232 -29.84 -16.28 22.31
C VAL A 232 -29.27 -16.43 20.89
N SER A 233 -28.21 -17.23 20.69
CA SER A 233 -27.57 -17.39 19.39
C SER A 233 -27.02 -18.80 19.14
N GLY A 234 -27.23 -19.30 17.93
CA GLY A 234 -26.64 -20.54 17.41
C GLY A 234 -25.28 -20.36 16.72
N ALA A 235 -24.71 -19.15 16.72
CA ALA A 235 -23.45 -18.84 16.05
C ALA A 235 -22.26 -19.65 16.59
N THR A 236 -21.22 -19.85 15.78
CA THR A 236 -19.91 -20.16 16.37
C THR A 236 -19.43 -18.94 17.16
N LEU A 237 -18.99 -19.15 18.40
CA LEU A 237 -18.43 -18.09 19.25
C LEU A 237 -16.91 -18.19 19.23
N VAL A 238 -16.21 -17.11 18.86
CA VAL A 238 -14.75 -17.04 18.89
C VAL A 238 -14.30 -15.98 19.89
N CYS A 239 -13.72 -16.42 21.00
CA CYS A 239 -13.25 -15.57 22.08
C CYS A 239 -11.74 -15.31 21.96
N LYS A 240 -11.37 -14.03 21.77
CA LYS A 240 -10.00 -13.53 21.73
C LYS A 240 -9.50 -13.33 23.18
N ARG A 241 -8.32 -13.87 23.50
CA ARG A 241 -7.73 -13.89 24.86
C ARG A 241 -6.35 -13.23 24.89
N GLY A 242 -6.16 -12.19 24.07
CA GLY A 242 -4.88 -11.49 23.93
C GLY A 242 -3.72 -12.43 23.57
N ALA A 243 -2.66 -12.41 24.36
CA ALA A 243 -1.47 -13.24 24.15
C ALA A 243 -1.74 -14.76 24.23
N ALA A 244 -2.84 -15.19 24.87
CA ALA A 244 -3.24 -16.59 24.91
C ALA A 244 -3.91 -17.06 23.59
N GLY A 245 -3.99 -16.19 22.57
CA GLY A 245 -4.59 -16.49 21.28
C GLY A 245 -6.11 -16.37 21.32
N ALA A 246 -6.79 -17.33 20.71
CA ALA A 246 -8.26 -17.35 20.65
C ALA A 246 -8.80 -18.78 20.67
N VAL A 247 -10.06 -18.89 21.08
CA VAL A 247 -10.77 -20.16 21.17
C VAL A 247 -12.13 -20.09 20.46
N ALA A 248 -12.47 -21.14 19.72
CA ALA A 248 -13.75 -21.29 19.03
C ALA A 248 -14.65 -22.35 19.67
N PHE A 249 -15.95 -22.03 19.77
CA PHE A 249 -17.02 -22.89 20.28
C PHE A 249 -18.17 -22.99 19.28
N GLU A 250 -18.34 -24.16 18.66
CA GLU A 250 -19.43 -24.40 17.70
C GLU A 250 -20.77 -24.76 18.39
N GLY A 251 -20.70 -25.27 19.62
CA GLY A 251 -21.87 -25.72 20.38
C GLY A 251 -21.85 -25.21 21.82
N ASP A 252 -22.15 -26.10 22.75
CA ASP A 252 -22.19 -25.81 24.18
C ASP A 252 -20.85 -25.26 24.69
N ILE A 253 -20.94 -24.37 25.68
CA ILE A 253 -19.77 -23.74 26.29
C ILE A 253 -19.27 -24.63 27.44
N PRO A 254 -18.03 -25.16 27.35
CA PRO A 254 -17.47 -26.08 28.34
C PRO A 254 -17.22 -25.40 29.70
N GLU A 255 -16.72 -26.17 30.67
CA GLU A 255 -16.35 -25.63 31.99
C GLU A 255 -15.00 -24.89 31.98
N ASN A 256 -14.13 -25.14 30.99
CA ASN A 256 -12.88 -24.41 30.82
C ASN A 256 -12.75 -23.88 29.39
N LEU A 257 -12.27 -22.65 29.25
CA LEU A 257 -12.04 -22.05 27.94
C LEU A 257 -11.04 -22.86 27.10
N ASP A 258 -10.07 -23.51 27.72
CA ASP A 258 -9.04 -24.29 27.03
C ASP A 258 -9.56 -25.59 26.39
N ASP A 259 -10.80 -25.99 26.70
CA ASP A 259 -11.46 -27.16 26.11
C ASP A 259 -12.06 -26.87 24.72
N GLY A 260 -12.06 -25.62 24.28
CA GLY A 260 -12.49 -25.23 22.93
C GLY A 260 -11.41 -25.45 21.86
N GLN A 261 -11.77 -25.21 20.60
CA GLN A 261 -10.82 -25.35 19.49
C GLN A 261 -9.88 -24.14 19.42
N THR A 262 -8.57 -24.37 19.38
CA THR A 262 -7.55 -23.30 19.38
C THR A 262 -6.59 -23.42 18.20
N GLY A 263 -5.98 -22.28 17.82
CA GLY A 263 -4.85 -22.21 16.89
C GLY A 263 -3.58 -21.72 17.62
N PRO A 264 -2.39 -21.93 17.03
CA PRO A 264 -1.14 -21.48 17.64
C PRO A 264 -1.09 -19.96 17.78
N GLY A 265 -0.55 -19.48 18.90
CA GLY A 265 -0.13 -18.10 19.08
C GLY A 265 1.30 -17.87 18.58
N PHE A 266 1.69 -16.61 18.40
CA PHE A 266 3.02 -16.23 17.90
C PHE A 266 3.71 -15.29 18.89
N PRO A 267 4.90 -15.64 19.40
CA PRO A 267 5.62 -14.84 20.39
C PRO A 267 6.35 -13.68 19.71
N ILE A 268 5.72 -12.51 19.66
CA ILE A 268 6.22 -11.30 18.99
C ILE A 268 6.21 -10.11 19.94
N GLU A 269 6.99 -9.08 19.63
CA GLU A 269 6.97 -7.79 20.34
C GLU A 269 5.71 -7.00 19.94
N VAL A 270 4.96 -6.52 20.94
CA VAL A 270 3.83 -5.63 20.74
C VAL A 270 4.35 -4.20 20.60
N PHE A 271 4.17 -3.62 19.42
CA PHE A 271 4.47 -2.22 19.13
C PHE A 271 3.23 -1.32 19.20
N ASN A 272 2.07 -1.87 18.82
CA ASN A 272 0.79 -1.15 18.78
C ASN A 272 -0.37 -2.12 19.04
N VAL A 273 -1.29 -1.90 19.97
CA VAL A 273 -2.42 -2.85 20.18
C VAL A 273 -3.65 -2.55 19.33
N LEU A 274 -3.67 -1.43 18.62
CA LEU A 274 -4.79 -1.05 17.77
C LEU A 274 -4.82 -1.88 16.48
N GLY A 275 -6.02 -2.23 16.04
CA GLY A 275 -6.21 -3.00 14.81
C GLY A 275 -5.92 -4.49 14.92
N ALA A 276 -5.50 -4.99 16.09
CA ALA A 276 -5.28 -6.42 16.35
C ALA A 276 -6.53 -7.26 16.07
N GLY A 277 -7.70 -6.79 16.55
CA GLY A 277 -8.99 -7.44 16.32
C GLY A 277 -9.38 -7.48 14.84
N ASP A 278 -9.20 -6.37 14.13
CA ASP A 278 -9.52 -6.26 12.70
C ASP A 278 -8.59 -7.16 11.85
N GLY A 279 -7.29 -7.18 12.15
CA GLY A 279 -6.33 -8.08 11.51
C GLY A 279 -6.65 -9.54 11.81
N PHE A 280 -6.95 -9.86 13.06
CA PHE A 280 -7.40 -11.18 13.47
C PHE A 280 -8.64 -11.63 12.69
N PHE A 281 -9.67 -10.78 12.60
CA PHE A 281 -10.90 -11.13 11.89
C PHE A 281 -10.63 -11.29 10.39
N SER A 282 -9.72 -10.50 9.81
CA SER A 282 -9.31 -10.68 8.41
C SER A 282 -8.75 -12.08 8.14
N GLY A 283 -7.83 -12.54 8.98
CA GLY A 283 -7.28 -13.90 8.91
C GLY A 283 -8.33 -14.99 9.20
N LEU A 284 -9.23 -14.75 10.16
CA LEU A 284 -10.31 -15.66 10.49
C LEU A 284 -11.27 -15.83 9.30
N MET A 285 -11.66 -14.74 8.63
CA MET A 285 -12.52 -14.78 7.46
C MET A 285 -11.88 -15.56 6.32
N LYS A 286 -10.56 -15.42 6.11
CA LYS A 286 -9.82 -16.22 5.13
C LYS A 286 -9.98 -17.71 5.39
N GLY A 287 -9.69 -18.18 6.61
CA GLY A 287 -9.85 -19.59 6.96
C GLY A 287 -11.31 -20.07 6.93
N TRP A 288 -12.23 -19.29 7.52
CA TRP A 288 -13.64 -19.67 7.65
C TRP A 288 -14.38 -19.74 6.33
N LEU A 289 -14.09 -18.83 5.39
CA LEU A 289 -14.68 -18.85 4.06
C LEU A 289 -14.04 -19.90 3.15
N ASP A 290 -12.77 -20.25 3.35
CA ASP A 290 -12.14 -21.36 2.63
C ASP A 290 -12.58 -22.75 3.15
N GLY A 291 -13.32 -22.79 4.26
CA GLY A 291 -13.80 -24.03 4.87
C GLY A 291 -12.73 -24.77 5.66
N GLU A 292 -11.69 -24.05 6.11
CA GLU A 292 -10.67 -24.60 6.98
C GLU A 292 -11.23 -25.02 8.34
N ARG A 293 -10.57 -25.98 8.98
CA ARG A 293 -10.89 -26.35 10.36
C ARG A 293 -10.49 -25.22 11.31
N TRP A 294 -11.19 -25.08 12.45
CA TRP A 294 -10.96 -24.00 13.42
C TRP A 294 -9.51 -23.81 13.83
N PRO A 295 -8.69 -24.85 14.11
CA PRO A 295 -7.28 -24.65 14.42
C PRO A 295 -6.50 -23.91 13.33
N LYS A 296 -6.81 -24.17 12.05
CA LYS A 296 -6.16 -23.52 10.91
C LYS A 296 -6.70 -22.12 10.66
N ALA A 297 -8.01 -21.92 10.78
CA ALA A 297 -8.61 -20.60 10.69
C ALA A 297 -8.11 -19.66 11.82
N LEU A 298 -7.92 -20.19 13.03
CA LEU A 298 -7.36 -19.47 14.17
C LEU A 298 -5.85 -19.27 14.04
N GLU A 299 -5.10 -20.15 13.37
CA GLU A 299 -3.69 -19.89 13.01
C GLU A 299 -3.57 -18.65 12.13
N TYR A 300 -4.39 -18.54 11.08
CA TYR A 300 -4.44 -17.35 10.21
C TYR A 300 -4.86 -16.10 10.99
N ALA A 301 -5.89 -16.22 11.83
CA ALA A 301 -6.37 -15.12 12.65
C ALA A 301 -5.29 -14.62 13.63
N ASN A 302 -4.67 -15.52 14.39
CA ASN A 302 -3.61 -15.17 15.34
C ASN A 302 -2.39 -14.55 14.63
N ALA A 303 -1.99 -15.07 13.48
CA ALA A 303 -0.87 -14.52 12.71
C ALA A 303 -1.16 -13.10 12.20
N CYS A 304 -2.37 -12.86 11.66
CA CYS A 304 -2.74 -11.52 11.20
C CYS A 304 -2.90 -10.53 12.34
N GLY A 305 -3.39 -10.97 13.51
CA GLY A 305 -3.38 -10.18 14.74
C GLY A 305 -1.96 -9.83 15.21
N ALA A 306 -1.02 -10.79 15.14
CA ALA A 306 0.39 -10.56 15.44
C ALA A 306 1.04 -9.53 14.51
N PHE A 307 0.77 -9.59 13.20
CA PHE A 307 1.24 -8.57 12.25
C PHE A 307 0.69 -7.18 12.58
N ALA A 308 -0.62 -7.09 12.83
CA ALA A 308 -1.28 -5.83 13.15
C ALA A 308 -0.60 -5.10 14.30
N VAL A 309 -0.18 -5.85 15.34
CA VAL A 309 0.43 -5.25 16.52
C VAL A 309 1.93 -4.99 16.43
N SER A 310 2.58 -5.44 15.36
CA SER A 310 4.03 -5.33 15.20
C SER A 310 4.49 -4.04 14.50
N ARG A 311 3.57 -3.29 13.89
CA ARG A 311 3.83 -2.12 13.02
C ARG A 311 2.96 -0.92 13.41
N HIS A 312 3.26 0.24 12.82
CA HIS A 312 2.72 1.54 13.26
C HIS A 312 1.20 1.73 13.06
N GLY A 313 0.64 1.43 11.89
CA GLY A 313 -0.78 1.66 11.59
C GLY A 313 -1.56 0.37 11.38
N CYS A 314 -2.89 0.39 11.57
CA CYS A 314 -3.77 -0.78 11.42
C CYS A 314 -3.70 -1.43 10.02
N THR A 315 -4.46 -0.90 9.05
CA THR A 315 -4.50 -1.44 7.67
C THR A 315 -3.12 -1.62 7.04
N PRO A 316 -2.19 -0.65 7.13
CA PRO A 316 -0.85 -0.82 6.58
C PRO A 316 -0.11 -2.03 7.13
N ALA A 317 -0.31 -2.42 8.40
CA ALA A 317 0.41 -3.52 9.03
C ALA A 317 -0.01 -4.91 8.55
N TYR A 318 -1.23 -5.06 8.01
CA TYR A 318 -1.77 -6.36 7.65
C TYR A 318 -0.97 -7.02 6.53
N PRO A 319 -0.71 -8.34 6.64
CA PRO A 319 0.13 -9.04 5.70
C PRO A 319 -0.59 -9.25 4.37
N SER A 320 0.19 -9.34 3.29
CA SER A 320 -0.30 -10.01 2.08
C SER A 320 -0.40 -11.52 2.30
N LEU A 321 -1.11 -12.23 1.44
CA LEU A 321 -1.12 -13.71 1.48
C LEU A 321 0.30 -14.29 1.43
N SER A 322 1.17 -13.76 0.55
CA SER A 322 2.55 -14.22 0.43
C SER A 322 3.38 -13.97 1.69
N GLU A 323 3.18 -12.83 2.36
CA GLU A 323 3.83 -12.52 3.63
C GLU A 323 3.35 -13.45 4.75
N LEU A 324 2.04 -13.69 4.84
CA LEU A 324 1.45 -14.61 5.80
C LEU A 324 1.97 -16.04 5.61
N GLU A 325 1.97 -16.55 4.38
CA GLU A 325 2.47 -17.89 4.05
C GLU A 325 3.96 -18.04 4.36
N PHE A 326 4.75 -17.03 4.04
CA PHE A 326 6.17 -17.01 4.36
C PHE A 326 6.39 -17.03 5.88
N PHE A 327 5.69 -16.20 6.63
CA PHE A 327 5.76 -16.14 8.09
C PHE A 327 5.38 -17.47 8.75
N LEU A 328 4.26 -18.07 8.33
CA LEU A 328 3.81 -19.36 8.88
C LEU A 328 4.77 -20.50 8.55
N LYS A 329 5.42 -20.47 7.37
CA LYS A 329 6.39 -21.48 6.97
C LYS A 329 7.74 -21.33 7.70
N ARG A 330 8.21 -20.09 7.86
CA ARG A 330 9.51 -19.77 8.48
C ARG A 330 9.45 -19.79 10.01
N GLY A 331 8.29 -19.43 10.57
CA GLY A 331 8.12 -19.17 12.01
C GLY A 331 8.73 -17.83 12.43
N VAL A 332 8.61 -17.52 13.72
CA VAL A 332 9.20 -16.30 14.30
C VAL A 332 10.70 -16.51 14.52
N THR A 333 11.53 -15.81 13.75
CA THR A 333 12.99 -15.75 13.96
C THR A 333 13.45 -14.51 14.69
N GLN A 334 12.63 -13.46 14.68
CA GLN A 334 12.86 -12.18 15.33
C GLN A 334 11.53 -11.68 15.91
N PRO A 335 11.43 -11.37 17.22
CA PRO A 335 10.16 -10.96 17.83
C PRO A 335 9.61 -9.62 17.33
N ASP A 336 10.46 -8.63 17.04
CA ASP A 336 10.09 -7.33 16.52
C ASP A 336 9.96 -7.36 14.99
N LEU A 337 8.86 -7.93 14.49
CA LEU A 337 8.66 -8.23 13.07
C LEU A 337 8.95 -7.06 12.12
N ARG A 338 8.67 -5.81 12.54
CA ARG A 338 8.95 -4.58 11.77
C ARG A 338 10.44 -4.35 11.45
N ASN A 339 11.34 -5.06 12.11
CA ASN A 339 12.79 -4.98 11.91
C ASN A 339 13.36 -6.29 11.33
N ASP A 340 12.54 -7.29 10.99
CA ASP A 340 12.98 -8.47 10.23
C ASP A 340 13.15 -8.08 8.75
N PRO A 341 14.38 -8.06 8.20
CA PRO A 341 14.60 -7.50 6.87
C PRO A 341 13.91 -8.26 5.73
N GLU A 342 13.77 -9.59 5.85
CA GLU A 342 13.14 -10.41 4.83
C GLU A 342 11.62 -10.23 4.86
N LEU A 343 11.01 -10.22 6.06
CA LEU A 343 9.58 -9.93 6.20
C LEU A 343 9.26 -8.52 5.72
N GLU A 344 10.05 -7.52 6.08
CA GLU A 344 9.83 -6.15 5.63
C GLU A 344 9.99 -5.99 4.11
N GLN A 345 10.91 -6.74 3.48
CA GLN A 345 11.02 -6.72 2.03
C GLN A 345 9.81 -7.39 1.35
N ILE A 346 9.32 -8.52 1.87
CA ILE A 346 8.10 -9.15 1.34
C ILE A 346 6.90 -8.24 1.56
N HIS A 347 6.75 -7.66 2.75
CA HIS A 347 5.70 -6.71 3.08
C HIS A 347 5.71 -5.54 2.10
N TRP A 348 6.86 -4.89 1.96
CA TRP A 348 7.00 -3.75 1.07
C TRP A 348 6.63 -4.11 -0.36
N SER A 349 7.22 -5.19 -0.88
CA SER A 349 7.08 -5.53 -2.29
C SER A 349 5.67 -6.01 -2.65
N THR A 350 5.00 -6.72 -1.74
CA THR A 350 3.64 -7.23 -1.97
C THR A 350 2.55 -6.22 -1.66
N THR A 351 2.83 -5.15 -0.89
CA THR A 351 1.82 -4.13 -0.52
C THR A 351 2.08 -2.74 -1.09
N ARG A 352 3.21 -2.48 -1.77
CA ARG A 352 3.55 -1.12 -2.28
C ARG A 352 2.49 -0.50 -3.19
N HIS A 353 1.72 -1.30 -3.92
CA HIS A 353 0.62 -0.85 -4.78
C HIS A 353 -0.48 -0.10 -4.00
N THR A 354 -0.55 -0.29 -2.68
CA THR A 354 -1.46 0.43 -1.78
C THR A 354 -0.97 1.84 -1.44
N ARG A 355 0.34 2.12 -1.59
CA ARG A 355 0.96 3.41 -1.24
C ARG A 355 1.15 4.32 -2.44
N SER A 356 1.45 3.72 -3.59
CA SER A 356 1.72 4.40 -4.85
C SER A 356 0.70 3.99 -5.91
N ARG A 357 1.05 4.17 -7.18
CA ARG A 357 0.20 3.83 -8.32
C ARG A 357 0.12 2.32 -8.54
N PRO A 358 -0.95 1.83 -9.20
CA PRO A 358 -1.07 0.42 -9.54
C PRO A 358 0.10 -0.06 -10.42
N ASP A 359 0.38 -1.36 -10.36
CA ASP A 359 1.27 -2.03 -11.32
C ASP A 359 0.66 -1.91 -12.71
N TRP A 360 1.35 -1.21 -13.63
CA TRP A 360 1.00 -1.22 -15.04
C TRP A 360 1.79 -2.34 -15.72
N ASP A 361 1.20 -2.95 -16.74
CA ASP A 361 1.90 -4.00 -17.49
C ASP A 361 3.14 -3.46 -18.20
N GLU A 362 3.10 -2.18 -18.59
CA GLU A 362 4.15 -1.56 -19.40
C GLU A 362 4.35 -0.07 -19.11
N TYR A 363 5.60 0.42 -19.22
CA TYR A 363 6.01 1.78 -18.86
C TYR A 363 6.76 2.48 -20.01
N ARG A 364 6.19 3.57 -20.52
CA ARG A 364 6.79 4.44 -21.54
C ARG A 364 7.17 5.76 -20.88
N ILE A 365 8.45 5.95 -20.62
CA ILE A 365 8.93 7.07 -19.79
C ILE A 365 9.73 8.05 -20.65
N PHE A 366 9.31 9.31 -20.64
CA PHE A 366 10.04 10.41 -21.27
C PHE A 366 11.01 11.04 -20.26
N ALA A 367 12.30 10.77 -20.42
CA ALA A 367 13.34 11.20 -19.50
C ALA A 367 13.97 12.55 -19.89
N PHE A 368 13.67 13.61 -19.15
CA PHE A 368 14.26 14.94 -19.32
C PHE A 368 14.85 15.48 -18.01
N ASP A 369 15.39 14.57 -17.19
CA ASP A 369 16.15 14.81 -15.96
C ASP A 369 17.60 15.28 -16.21
N HIS A 370 17.89 15.64 -17.45
CA HIS A 370 19.20 16.06 -17.91
C HIS A 370 19.46 17.51 -17.48
N ARG A 371 20.61 17.73 -16.84
CA ARG A 371 21.01 19.04 -16.31
C ARG A 371 22.21 19.58 -17.07
N MET A 372 23.37 18.93 -16.91
CA MET A 372 24.63 19.29 -17.55
C MET A 372 24.47 19.48 -19.07
N GLN A 373 23.79 18.54 -19.75
CA GLN A 373 23.60 18.62 -21.20
C GLN A 373 22.71 19.78 -21.65
N LEU A 374 21.78 20.25 -20.82
CA LEU A 374 20.99 21.45 -21.11
C LEU A 374 21.79 22.71 -20.80
N GLU A 375 22.50 22.73 -19.66
CA GLU A 375 23.33 23.84 -19.21
C GLU A 375 24.47 24.18 -20.20
N GLU A 376 24.98 23.18 -20.90
CA GLU A 376 26.00 23.32 -21.94
C GLU A 376 25.44 23.81 -23.31
N MET A 377 24.11 23.88 -23.49
CA MET A 377 23.54 24.29 -24.78
C MET A 377 23.69 25.80 -25.03
N PRO A 378 24.01 26.20 -26.28
CA PRO A 378 23.97 27.61 -26.67
C PRO A 378 22.59 28.23 -26.41
N GLY A 379 22.58 29.41 -25.80
CA GLY A 379 21.34 30.15 -25.49
C GLY A 379 20.64 29.73 -24.20
N TYR A 380 21.21 28.80 -23.44
CA TYR A 380 20.69 28.37 -22.14
C TYR A 380 20.67 29.49 -21.10
N SER A 381 19.60 29.50 -20.31
CA SER A 381 19.52 30.16 -19.00
C SER A 381 18.69 29.26 -18.08
N LEU A 382 18.81 29.43 -16.75
CA LEU A 382 18.01 28.63 -15.81
C LEU A 382 16.50 28.79 -16.05
N GLU A 383 16.05 30.00 -16.39
CA GLU A 383 14.67 30.29 -16.74
C GLU A 383 14.22 29.53 -17.99
N LYS A 384 15.02 29.57 -19.07
CA LYS A 384 14.76 28.81 -20.29
C LYS A 384 14.79 27.30 -20.04
N GLY A 385 15.72 26.82 -19.22
CA GLY A 385 15.79 25.42 -18.81
C GLY A 385 14.48 24.96 -18.14
N GLY A 386 13.98 25.74 -17.18
CA GLY A 386 12.72 25.45 -16.51
C GLY A 386 11.53 25.47 -17.48
N ALA A 387 11.42 26.51 -18.31
CA ALA A 387 10.36 26.62 -19.31
C ALA A 387 10.39 25.48 -20.33
N PHE A 388 11.58 25.07 -20.80
CA PHE A 388 11.73 23.95 -21.72
C PHE A 388 11.24 22.64 -21.10
N LYS A 389 11.49 22.39 -19.81
CA LYS A 389 11.00 21.20 -19.12
C LYS A 389 9.48 21.19 -18.97
N GLU A 390 8.84 22.34 -18.84
CA GLU A 390 7.38 22.44 -18.92
C GLU A 390 6.87 22.07 -20.33
N LEU A 391 7.61 22.38 -21.39
CA LEU A 391 7.30 21.90 -22.75
C LEU A 391 7.49 20.39 -22.89
N CYS A 392 8.53 19.81 -22.29
CA CYS A 392 8.71 18.35 -22.24
C CYS A 392 7.52 17.66 -21.55
N LEU A 393 7.07 18.22 -20.42
CA LEU A 393 5.87 17.71 -19.71
C LEU A 393 4.63 17.77 -20.61
N LYS A 394 4.38 18.89 -21.29
CA LYS A 394 3.25 19.03 -22.21
C LYS A 394 3.29 17.97 -23.33
N ALA A 395 4.48 17.72 -23.91
CA ALA A 395 4.66 16.67 -24.90
C ALA A 395 4.39 15.28 -24.32
N ALA A 396 4.85 14.99 -23.09
CA ALA A 396 4.57 13.73 -22.41
C ALA A 396 3.07 13.53 -22.16
N GLN A 397 2.38 14.56 -21.67
CA GLN A 397 0.93 14.53 -21.39
C GLN A 397 0.09 14.40 -22.67
N GLN A 398 0.52 15.04 -23.77
CA GLN A 398 -0.12 14.89 -25.07
C GLN A 398 -0.07 13.44 -25.56
N VAL A 399 1.07 12.75 -25.39
CA VAL A 399 1.22 11.34 -25.78
C VAL A 399 0.49 10.43 -24.79
N GLN A 400 0.58 10.69 -23.48
CA GLN A 400 -0.15 9.94 -22.45
C GLN A 400 -1.66 9.94 -22.75
N ALA A 401 -2.24 11.11 -23.01
CA ALA A 401 -3.67 11.28 -23.27
C ALA A 401 -4.57 10.61 -22.21
N GLY A 402 -4.19 10.70 -20.93
CA GLY A 402 -4.89 10.09 -19.80
C GLY A 402 -4.75 8.57 -19.66
N ARG A 403 -3.98 7.91 -20.54
CA ARG A 403 -3.71 6.47 -20.46
C ARG A 403 -2.70 6.16 -19.35
N ALA A 404 -2.87 4.98 -18.74
CA ALA A 404 -1.90 4.39 -17.83
C ALA A 404 -0.62 3.95 -18.56
N GLY A 405 0.45 3.66 -17.82
CA GLY A 405 1.68 3.13 -18.40
C GLY A 405 2.62 4.18 -19.00
N TYR A 406 2.44 5.45 -18.65
CA TYR A 406 3.29 6.56 -19.11
C TYR A 406 3.94 7.26 -17.92
N GLY A 407 5.14 7.80 -18.12
CA GLY A 407 5.84 8.52 -17.08
C GLY A 407 6.87 9.52 -17.58
N ILE A 408 7.51 10.20 -16.63
CA ILE A 408 8.59 11.15 -16.85
C ILE A 408 9.75 10.89 -15.89
N LEU A 409 10.97 11.25 -16.32
CA LEU A 409 12.06 11.55 -15.39
C LEU A 409 12.36 13.05 -15.44
N CYS A 410 12.32 13.73 -14.30
CA CYS A 410 12.55 15.17 -14.22
C CYS A 410 13.27 15.54 -12.92
N ASP A 411 14.33 16.34 -12.99
CA ASP A 411 14.97 16.90 -11.80
C ASP A 411 14.21 18.10 -11.22
N ASP A 412 14.45 18.38 -9.95
CA ASP A 412 13.90 19.55 -9.27
C ASP A 412 14.71 20.82 -9.49
N ARG A 413 16.03 20.71 -9.66
CA ARG A 413 16.94 21.86 -9.77
C ARG A 413 16.54 22.83 -10.89
N ILE A 414 16.20 22.28 -12.06
CA ILE A 414 15.75 23.02 -13.23
C ILE A 414 14.24 22.78 -13.43
N GLY A 415 13.76 21.56 -13.19
CA GLY A 415 12.42 21.11 -13.57
C GLY A 415 11.33 21.20 -12.51
N ARG A 416 11.55 21.87 -11.37
CA ARG A 416 10.57 21.98 -10.26
C ARG A 416 9.14 22.27 -10.70
N LYS A 417 8.94 23.26 -11.57
CA LYS A 417 7.60 23.63 -12.07
C LYS A 417 6.93 22.47 -12.82
N ALA A 418 7.70 21.77 -13.65
CA ALA A 418 7.21 20.60 -14.37
C ALA A 418 6.90 19.44 -13.40
N LEU A 419 7.71 19.20 -12.37
CA LEU A 419 7.40 18.20 -11.33
C LEU A 419 6.07 18.50 -10.63
N HIS A 420 5.89 19.72 -10.13
CA HIS A 420 4.65 20.12 -9.45
C HIS A 420 3.42 20.02 -10.35
N ALA A 421 3.56 20.37 -11.65
CA ALA A 421 2.49 20.26 -12.62
C ALA A 421 2.22 18.81 -13.05
N ALA A 422 3.18 17.90 -12.88
CA ALA A 422 3.01 16.48 -13.18
C ALA A 422 2.28 15.73 -12.05
N SER A 423 2.34 16.21 -10.80
CA SER A 423 1.64 15.58 -9.68
C SER A 423 0.12 15.49 -9.94
N GLY A 424 -0.46 14.33 -9.65
CA GLY A 424 -1.89 14.05 -9.91
C GLY A 424 -2.29 13.89 -11.39
N SER A 425 -1.35 13.97 -12.35
CA SER A 425 -1.65 13.89 -13.79
C SER A 425 -1.90 12.48 -14.34
N GLY A 426 -1.68 11.43 -13.55
CA GLY A 426 -1.70 10.07 -14.07
C GLY A 426 -0.35 9.57 -14.59
N LEU A 427 0.72 10.38 -14.62
CA LEU A 427 2.08 9.94 -14.97
C LEU A 427 2.81 9.25 -13.81
N TRP A 428 3.64 8.25 -14.11
CA TRP A 428 4.72 7.79 -13.21
C TRP A 428 5.85 8.84 -13.22
N ILE A 429 6.38 9.22 -12.05
CA ILE A 429 7.30 10.36 -11.93
C ILE A 429 8.55 9.90 -11.19
N GLY A 430 9.68 9.81 -11.90
CA GLY A 430 10.97 9.60 -11.25
C GLY A 430 11.77 10.89 -11.16
N ARG A 431 12.42 11.11 -10.02
CA ARG A 431 13.21 12.31 -9.73
C ARG A 431 14.65 11.90 -9.39
N PRO A 432 15.67 12.34 -10.17
CA PRO A 432 17.06 12.00 -9.90
C PRO A 432 17.57 12.65 -8.61
N THR A 433 18.50 11.97 -7.95
CA THR A 433 19.13 12.44 -6.71
C THR A 433 20.63 12.69 -6.85
N GLU A 434 21.28 12.09 -7.84
CA GLU A 434 22.72 12.26 -8.07
C GLU A 434 23.05 13.62 -8.69
N LEU A 435 24.26 14.11 -8.43
CA LEU A 435 24.92 15.13 -9.24
C LEU A 435 25.33 14.52 -10.58
N PRO A 436 25.06 15.20 -11.72
CA PRO A 436 25.40 14.68 -13.04
C PRO A 436 26.87 14.26 -13.17
N GLY A 437 27.10 13.03 -13.64
CA GLY A 437 28.45 12.50 -13.90
C GLY A 437 29.30 12.18 -12.66
N SER A 438 28.74 12.24 -11.46
CA SER A 438 29.50 11.97 -10.23
C SER A 438 29.95 10.50 -10.12
N ARG A 439 31.25 10.29 -9.83
CA ARG A 439 31.85 8.99 -9.50
C ARG A 439 33.10 9.22 -8.61
N PRO A 440 33.10 8.81 -7.33
CA PRO A 440 31.98 8.23 -6.58
C PRO A 440 30.74 9.13 -6.55
N ILE A 441 29.58 8.54 -6.30
CA ILE A 441 28.29 9.22 -6.26
C ILE A 441 28.36 10.43 -5.31
N ALA A 442 27.83 11.55 -5.77
CA ALA A 442 27.53 12.70 -4.94
C ALA A 442 26.06 13.08 -5.14
N LEU A 443 25.33 13.37 -4.07
CA LEU A 443 23.91 13.70 -4.15
C LEU A 443 23.66 15.21 -4.26
N GLU A 444 22.50 15.57 -4.79
CA GLU A 444 22.00 16.94 -4.81
C GLU A 444 21.90 17.51 -3.38
N ARG A 445 22.35 18.76 -3.22
CA ARG A 445 22.51 19.38 -1.89
C ARG A 445 21.20 19.50 -1.10
N GLU A 446 20.08 19.64 -1.81
CA GLU A 446 18.74 19.79 -1.24
C GLU A 446 18.25 18.57 -0.46
N LEU A 447 18.82 17.38 -0.72
CA LEU A 447 18.49 16.18 0.03
C LEU A 447 19.04 16.22 1.46
N GLY A 448 20.12 16.97 1.68
CA GLY A 448 20.85 16.98 2.95
C GLY A 448 21.73 15.75 3.18
N PRO A 449 22.68 15.81 4.11
CA PRO A 449 23.63 14.73 4.40
C PRO A 449 22.97 13.47 4.97
N ASP A 450 21.76 13.57 5.49
CA ASP A 450 20.93 12.47 6.01
C ASP A 450 19.81 12.06 5.04
N CYS A 451 19.72 12.68 3.87
CA CYS A 451 18.61 12.53 2.93
C CYS A 451 17.23 12.94 3.51
N GLY A 452 17.20 13.77 4.56
CA GLY A 452 15.95 14.24 5.18
C GLY A 452 15.03 15.04 4.25
N GLY A 453 15.57 15.59 3.15
CA GLY A 453 14.78 16.29 2.13
C GLY A 453 13.71 15.42 1.45
N LEU A 454 13.86 14.09 1.48
CA LEU A 454 12.87 13.15 0.92
C LEU A 454 11.50 13.23 1.61
N ALA A 455 11.43 13.69 2.87
CA ALA A 455 10.16 13.85 3.60
C ALA A 455 9.22 14.90 2.97
N GLN A 456 9.74 15.73 2.07
CA GLN A 456 8.96 16.77 1.36
C GLN A 456 8.39 16.27 0.03
N TRP A 457 8.75 15.06 -0.42
CA TRP A 457 8.36 14.55 -1.72
C TRP A 457 6.95 13.96 -1.66
N ALA A 458 6.20 14.11 -2.75
CA ALA A 458 4.91 13.44 -2.88
C ALA A 458 5.11 11.92 -2.92
N ARG A 459 4.24 11.15 -2.26
CA ARG A 459 4.32 9.67 -2.21
C ARG A 459 4.25 8.99 -3.59
N GLU A 460 3.79 9.68 -4.63
CA GLU A 460 3.76 9.16 -5.99
C GLU A 460 5.08 9.32 -6.76
N GLU A 461 6.05 10.06 -6.21
CA GLU A 461 7.37 10.23 -6.81
C GLU A 461 8.28 9.04 -6.49
N VAL A 462 9.15 8.70 -7.45
CA VAL A 462 10.15 7.64 -7.36
C VAL A 462 11.54 8.25 -7.23
N VAL A 463 12.27 7.85 -6.20
CA VAL A 463 13.67 8.22 -6.00
C VAL A 463 14.50 7.52 -7.05
N LYS A 464 15.09 8.27 -7.98
CA LYS A 464 15.97 7.73 -9.01
C LYS A 464 17.42 8.03 -8.65
N LEU A 465 18.28 7.01 -8.72
CA LEU A 465 19.71 7.15 -8.55
C LEU A 465 20.46 6.52 -9.73
N LEU A 466 21.28 7.31 -10.43
CA LEU A 466 22.23 6.80 -11.42
C LEU A 466 23.59 6.51 -10.78
N VAL A 467 24.12 5.33 -11.07
CA VAL A 467 25.39 4.82 -10.56
C VAL A 467 26.29 4.38 -11.72
N PHE A 468 27.51 4.92 -11.77
CA PHE A 468 28.56 4.48 -12.69
C PHE A 468 29.53 3.53 -11.97
N CYS A 469 29.31 2.23 -12.09
CA CYS A 469 30.11 1.20 -11.39
C CYS A 469 30.54 0.07 -12.31
N HIS A 470 31.57 -0.68 -11.92
CA HIS A 470 32.05 -1.86 -12.65
C HIS A 470 32.47 -2.96 -11.65
N PRO A 471 32.34 -4.26 -11.99
CA PRO A 471 32.85 -5.33 -11.13
C PRO A 471 34.33 -5.21 -10.76
N ASP A 472 35.12 -4.57 -11.64
CA ASP A 472 36.56 -4.31 -11.46
C ASP A 472 36.88 -2.95 -10.82
N ASP A 473 35.88 -2.26 -10.25
CA ASP A 473 36.14 -1.05 -9.45
C ASP A 473 37.08 -1.39 -8.28
N ASP A 474 38.01 -0.48 -7.98
CA ASP A 474 38.85 -0.62 -6.79
C ASP A 474 38.00 -0.63 -5.51
N ALA A 475 38.51 -1.27 -4.46
CA ALA A 475 37.76 -1.51 -3.23
C ALA A 475 37.27 -0.21 -2.55
N GLU A 476 38.02 0.89 -2.67
CA GLU A 476 37.61 2.18 -2.09
C GLU A 476 36.43 2.77 -2.87
N THR A 477 36.53 2.82 -4.21
CA THR A 477 35.46 3.28 -5.07
C THR A 477 34.20 2.46 -4.85
N ARG A 478 34.32 1.11 -4.86
CA ARG A 478 33.20 0.19 -4.64
C ARG A 478 32.52 0.46 -3.29
N ALA A 479 33.28 0.48 -2.20
CA ALA A 479 32.73 0.69 -0.86
C ALA A 479 32.01 2.04 -0.73
N ARG A 480 32.55 3.11 -1.32
CA ARG A 480 31.92 4.44 -1.31
C ARG A 480 30.62 4.48 -2.10
N GLN A 481 30.54 3.81 -3.25
CA GLN A 481 29.30 3.74 -4.03
C GLN A 481 28.24 2.90 -3.30
N GLU A 482 28.60 1.72 -2.79
CA GLU A 482 27.68 0.86 -2.04
C GLU A 482 27.10 1.54 -0.79
N ALA A 483 27.95 2.23 -0.02
CA ALA A 483 27.52 2.97 1.16
C ALA A 483 26.51 4.07 0.82
N GLU A 484 26.75 4.83 -0.26
CA GLU A 484 25.88 5.93 -0.65
C GLU A 484 24.54 5.44 -1.23
N VAL A 485 24.56 4.38 -2.06
CA VAL A 485 23.35 3.73 -2.57
C VAL A 485 22.50 3.20 -1.41
N LYS A 486 23.12 2.48 -0.46
CA LYS A 486 22.41 1.92 0.70
C LYS A 486 21.82 3.02 1.58
N ARG A 487 22.55 4.13 1.78
CA ARG A 487 22.09 5.29 2.55
C ARG A 487 20.85 5.91 1.93
N LEU A 488 20.88 6.19 0.63
CA LEU A 488 19.73 6.77 -0.06
C LEU A 488 18.54 5.81 -0.15
N PHE A 489 18.78 4.53 -0.48
CA PHE A 489 17.74 3.49 -0.50
C PHE A 489 17.01 3.39 0.84
N THR A 490 17.77 3.34 1.94
CA THR A 490 17.20 3.28 3.30
C THR A 490 16.36 4.52 3.60
N ALA A 491 16.82 5.71 3.19
CA ALA A 491 16.07 6.95 3.36
C ALA A 491 14.79 6.98 2.52
N ALA A 492 14.82 6.48 1.27
CA ALA A 492 13.64 6.36 0.43
C ALA A 492 12.57 5.46 1.06
N ARG A 493 12.98 4.27 1.54
CA ARG A 493 12.09 3.31 2.22
C ARG A 493 11.44 3.91 3.48
N ARG A 494 12.22 4.64 4.30
CA ARG A 494 11.70 5.34 5.50
C ARG A 494 10.65 6.40 5.19
N ASN A 495 10.71 7.01 4.01
CA ASN A 495 9.74 8.01 3.56
C ASN A 495 8.60 7.41 2.71
N GLY A 496 8.55 6.08 2.57
CA GLY A 496 7.52 5.40 1.78
C GLY A 496 7.61 5.69 0.27
N LEU A 497 8.80 6.02 -0.23
CA LEU A 497 9.05 6.31 -1.64
C LEU A 497 9.65 5.08 -2.34
N GLU A 498 9.21 4.82 -3.57
CA GLU A 498 9.83 3.80 -4.41
C GLU A 498 11.24 4.21 -4.84
N PHE A 499 12.08 3.21 -5.12
CA PHE A 499 13.48 3.42 -5.49
C PHE A 499 13.79 2.82 -6.87
N LEU A 500 14.26 3.65 -7.80
CA LEU A 500 14.78 3.25 -9.10
C LEU A 500 16.31 3.34 -9.09
N LEU A 501 16.97 2.20 -9.26
CA LEU A 501 18.41 2.13 -9.39
C LEU A 501 18.78 2.02 -10.88
N GLU A 502 19.42 3.07 -11.40
CA GLU A 502 19.98 3.10 -12.73
C GLU A 502 21.47 2.71 -12.67
N VAL A 503 21.84 1.64 -13.36
CA VAL A 503 23.22 1.14 -13.39
C VAL A 503 23.78 1.27 -14.79
N ILE A 504 24.90 1.98 -14.89
CA ILE A 504 25.70 2.09 -16.10
C ILE A 504 27.12 1.57 -15.79
N PRO A 505 27.52 0.42 -16.35
CA PRO A 505 28.89 -0.04 -16.36
C PRO A 505 29.91 1.07 -16.63
N SER A 506 30.82 1.30 -15.68
CA SER A 506 31.86 2.32 -15.82
C SER A 506 32.95 1.90 -16.82
N LYS A 507 33.70 2.86 -17.36
CA LYS A 507 34.74 2.61 -18.37
C LYS A 507 36.08 2.13 -17.79
N VAL A 508 36.11 1.66 -16.54
CA VAL A 508 37.35 1.20 -15.88
C VAL A 508 37.88 -0.09 -16.52
N ALA A 509 37.00 -0.93 -17.06
CA ALA A 509 37.34 -2.16 -17.76
C ALA A 509 36.26 -2.50 -18.83
N PRO A 510 36.55 -3.42 -19.76
CA PRO A 510 35.57 -3.87 -20.75
C PRO A 510 34.39 -4.61 -20.11
N THR A 511 33.21 -4.45 -20.71
CA THR A 511 31.99 -5.13 -20.27
C THR A 511 31.74 -6.40 -21.08
N ASP A 512 31.03 -7.34 -20.47
CA ASP A 512 30.60 -8.61 -21.05
C ASP A 512 29.15 -8.96 -20.64
N ALA A 513 28.69 -10.15 -21.04
CA ALA A 513 27.33 -10.62 -20.75
C ALA A 513 27.07 -10.91 -19.25
N ASP A 514 28.09 -10.96 -18.40
CA ASP A 514 27.97 -11.22 -16.95
C ASP A 514 28.05 -9.95 -16.10
N THR A 515 28.53 -8.86 -16.68
CA THR A 515 28.81 -7.58 -16.00
C THR A 515 27.58 -7.05 -15.26
N THR A 516 26.46 -6.84 -15.96
CA THR A 516 25.22 -6.31 -15.38
C THR A 516 24.64 -7.22 -14.30
N ALA A 517 24.60 -8.54 -14.53
CA ALA A 517 24.11 -9.51 -13.57
C ALA A 517 24.95 -9.54 -12.28
N THR A 518 26.26 -9.30 -12.40
CA THR A 518 27.18 -9.21 -11.25
C THR A 518 26.93 -7.96 -10.43
N LEU A 519 26.73 -6.82 -11.08
CA LEU A 519 26.38 -5.56 -10.40
C LEU A 519 25.01 -5.64 -9.70
N ILE A 520 24.02 -6.31 -10.31
CA ILE A 520 22.72 -6.57 -9.69
C ILE A 520 22.89 -7.36 -8.39
N ARG A 521 23.60 -8.50 -8.43
CA ARG A 521 23.88 -9.31 -7.24
C ARG A 521 24.58 -8.52 -6.15
N GLN A 522 25.60 -7.74 -6.53
CA GLN A 522 26.35 -6.89 -5.61
C GLN A 522 25.44 -5.95 -4.80
N PHE A 523 24.44 -5.30 -5.40
CA PHE A 523 23.53 -4.43 -4.67
C PHE A 523 22.53 -5.20 -3.80
N TYR A 524 22.02 -6.34 -4.27
CA TYR A 524 21.16 -7.19 -3.43
C TYR A 524 21.90 -7.75 -2.21
N GLU A 525 23.16 -8.17 -2.38
CA GLU A 525 24.00 -8.72 -1.30
C GLU A 525 24.24 -7.73 -0.15
N ILE A 526 24.20 -6.42 -0.43
CA ILE A 526 24.31 -5.39 0.62
C ILE A 526 22.95 -4.96 1.19
N GLY A 527 21.86 -5.59 0.76
CA GLY A 527 20.49 -5.32 1.22
C GLY A 527 19.80 -4.16 0.51
N VAL A 528 20.20 -3.82 -0.71
CA VAL A 528 19.50 -2.84 -1.55
C VAL A 528 18.55 -3.59 -2.47
N TYR A 529 17.25 -3.32 -2.31
CA TYR A 529 16.18 -3.97 -3.08
C TYR A 529 15.41 -2.89 -3.87
N PRO A 530 15.91 -2.45 -5.03
CA PRO A 530 15.24 -1.45 -5.85
C PRO A 530 13.85 -1.93 -6.28
N ASP A 531 12.87 -1.05 -6.24
CA ASP A 531 11.56 -1.32 -6.84
C ASP A 531 11.70 -1.43 -8.35
N TRP A 532 12.57 -0.59 -8.94
CA TRP A 532 12.84 -0.52 -10.36
C TRP A 532 14.32 -0.62 -10.67
N TRP A 533 14.63 -1.33 -11.75
CA TRP A 533 15.94 -1.28 -12.38
C TRP A 533 15.88 -0.46 -13.66
N LYS A 534 16.89 0.37 -13.91
CA LYS A 534 17.08 1.02 -15.21
C LYS A 534 18.44 0.60 -15.77
N LEU A 535 18.42 -0.20 -16.83
CA LEU A 535 19.58 -0.93 -17.34
C LEU A 535 19.90 -0.54 -18.79
N GLU A 536 21.19 -0.62 -19.13
CA GLU A 536 21.66 -0.37 -20.50
C GLU A 536 21.00 -1.34 -21.49
N PRO A 537 20.79 -0.90 -22.74
CA PRO A 537 20.32 -1.78 -23.80
C PRO A 537 21.36 -2.90 -24.04
N MET A 538 20.96 -4.14 -23.81
CA MET A 538 21.78 -5.31 -24.11
C MET A 538 21.31 -5.95 -25.42
N ALA A 539 22.20 -6.03 -26.40
CA ALA A 539 21.91 -6.65 -27.70
C ALA A 539 21.84 -8.19 -27.63
N ASP A 540 22.45 -8.80 -26.60
CA ASP A 540 22.46 -10.26 -26.41
C ASP A 540 21.35 -10.69 -25.44
N ALA A 541 20.44 -11.53 -25.92
CA ALA A 541 19.39 -12.15 -25.09
C ALA A 541 19.97 -12.94 -23.89
N LYS A 542 21.18 -13.49 -23.99
CA LYS A 542 21.82 -14.17 -22.86
C LYS A 542 22.17 -13.22 -21.72
N ALA A 543 22.56 -11.98 -22.04
CA ALA A 543 22.85 -10.97 -21.02
C ALA A 543 21.57 -10.55 -20.29
N TRP A 544 20.46 -10.37 -21.02
CA TRP A 544 19.14 -10.14 -20.43
C TRP A 544 18.72 -11.30 -19.51
N ALA A 545 18.82 -12.55 -19.98
CA ALA A 545 18.46 -13.72 -19.18
C ALA A 545 19.25 -13.80 -17.87
N LYS A 546 20.54 -13.46 -17.89
CA LYS A 546 21.39 -13.41 -16.70
C LYS A 546 20.98 -12.29 -15.74
N ALA A 547 20.64 -11.11 -16.25
CA ALA A 547 20.16 -9.99 -15.43
C ALA A 547 18.82 -10.32 -14.76
N VAL A 548 17.86 -10.88 -15.50
CA VAL A 548 16.56 -11.32 -14.97
C VAL A 548 16.75 -12.40 -13.90
N ALA A 549 17.54 -13.43 -14.17
CA ALA A 549 17.82 -14.49 -13.20
C ALA A 549 18.51 -13.96 -11.94
N ALA A 550 19.40 -12.97 -12.07
CA ALA A 550 20.04 -12.32 -10.92
C ALA A 550 19.03 -11.56 -10.05
N ILE A 551 18.00 -10.94 -10.64
CA ILE A 551 16.95 -10.27 -9.88
C ILE A 551 16.01 -11.28 -9.21
N GLU A 552 15.49 -12.25 -9.95
CA GLU A 552 14.51 -13.22 -9.46
C GLU A 552 15.05 -14.14 -8.36
N ALA A 553 16.37 -14.28 -8.27
CA ALA A 553 17.04 -15.00 -7.19
C ALA A 553 16.91 -14.30 -5.83
N TYR A 554 16.74 -12.96 -5.80
CA TYR A 554 16.68 -12.16 -4.57
C TYR A 554 15.32 -11.49 -4.36
N ASP A 555 14.65 -11.05 -5.43
CA ASP A 555 13.38 -10.33 -5.35
C ASP A 555 12.46 -10.65 -6.55
N ARG A 556 11.63 -11.67 -6.37
CA ARG A 556 10.61 -12.04 -7.36
C ARG A 556 9.48 -11.03 -7.47
N HIS A 557 9.36 -10.12 -6.51
CA HIS A 557 8.31 -9.12 -6.47
C HIS A 557 8.79 -7.76 -6.94
N THR A 558 10.01 -7.60 -7.49
CA THR A 558 10.44 -6.32 -8.10
C THR A 558 9.41 -5.82 -9.13
N ARG A 559 9.26 -4.51 -9.33
CA ARG A 559 8.32 -3.98 -10.33
C ARG A 559 8.80 -4.32 -11.75
N GLY A 560 10.11 -4.26 -11.96
CA GLY A 560 10.76 -4.67 -13.20
C GLY A 560 11.84 -3.72 -13.68
N ILE A 561 12.13 -3.83 -14.97
CA ILE A 561 13.23 -3.13 -15.64
C ILE A 561 12.69 -2.16 -16.68
N VAL A 562 13.22 -0.95 -16.73
CA VAL A 562 13.05 -0.02 -17.85
C VAL A 562 14.38 0.16 -18.60
N VAL A 563 14.36 -0.02 -19.92
CA VAL A 563 15.55 0.11 -20.77
C VAL A 563 15.90 1.58 -20.95
N LEU A 564 17.16 1.94 -20.76
CA LEU A 564 17.63 3.32 -20.94
C LEU A 564 18.12 3.61 -22.38
N GLY A 565 18.13 4.89 -22.76
CA GLY A 565 18.37 5.27 -24.17
C GLY A 565 19.80 5.57 -24.60
N LEU A 566 20.70 6.00 -23.71
CA LEU A 566 22.09 6.42 -24.00
C LEU A 566 22.30 7.45 -25.13
N ASP A 567 21.27 8.19 -25.57
CA ASP A 567 21.31 9.02 -26.79
C ASP A 567 21.57 8.21 -28.08
N ALA A 568 21.21 6.92 -28.04
CA ALA A 568 21.26 6.06 -29.20
C ALA A 568 20.26 6.53 -30.28
N PRO A 569 20.59 6.35 -31.57
CA PRO A 569 19.65 6.54 -32.66
C PRO A 569 18.39 5.68 -32.51
N GLU A 570 17.26 6.15 -33.04
CA GLU A 570 15.96 5.46 -32.98
C GLU A 570 16.05 4.00 -33.48
N ALA A 571 16.83 3.75 -34.54
CA ALA A 571 17.02 2.41 -35.09
C ALA A 571 17.76 1.45 -34.15
N GLU A 572 18.74 1.93 -33.39
CA GLU A 572 19.46 1.12 -32.41
C GLU A 572 18.57 0.82 -31.19
N LEU A 573 17.77 1.79 -30.75
CA LEU A 573 16.77 1.59 -29.70
C LEU A 573 15.72 0.55 -30.13
N ALA A 574 15.24 0.61 -31.37
CA ALA A 574 14.28 -0.35 -31.90
C ALA A 574 14.82 -1.78 -31.84
N ALA A 575 16.05 -2.01 -32.31
CA ALA A 575 16.71 -3.32 -32.23
C ALA A 575 16.88 -3.79 -30.78
N SER A 576 17.22 -2.89 -29.85
CA SER A 576 17.31 -3.24 -28.43
C SER A 576 15.95 -3.57 -27.82
N PHE A 577 14.88 -2.88 -28.21
CA PHE A 577 13.54 -3.12 -27.70
C PHE A 577 13.02 -4.49 -28.15
N GLU A 578 13.32 -4.92 -29.38
CA GLU A 578 12.96 -6.25 -29.87
C GLU A 578 13.52 -7.38 -28.98
N VAL A 579 14.78 -7.27 -28.55
CA VAL A 579 15.39 -8.27 -27.67
C VAL A 579 14.82 -8.17 -26.25
N ALA A 580 14.76 -6.96 -25.70
CA ALA A 580 14.35 -6.75 -24.31
C ALA A 580 12.85 -7.08 -24.09
N ALA A 581 12.01 -6.90 -25.12
CA ALA A 581 10.59 -7.23 -25.07
C ALA A 581 10.31 -8.74 -24.92
N GLY A 582 11.30 -9.61 -25.17
CA GLY A 582 11.21 -11.05 -24.93
C GLY A 582 11.23 -11.45 -23.45
N PHE A 583 11.42 -10.51 -22.52
CA PHE A 583 11.51 -10.77 -21.08
C PHE A 583 10.38 -10.06 -20.33
N ASP A 584 9.61 -10.82 -19.54
CA ASP A 584 8.45 -10.31 -18.80
C ASP A 584 8.82 -9.28 -17.72
N LEU A 585 10.03 -9.39 -17.17
CA LEU A 585 10.54 -8.47 -16.17
C LEU A 585 10.92 -7.11 -16.75
N VAL A 586 11.20 -7.04 -18.06
CA VAL A 586 11.40 -5.76 -18.75
C VAL A 586 10.03 -5.19 -19.03
N LYS A 587 9.69 -4.07 -18.39
CA LYS A 587 8.36 -3.46 -18.49
C LYS A 587 8.30 -2.31 -19.48
N GLY A 588 9.43 -1.83 -19.99
CA GLY A 588 9.39 -0.66 -20.86
C GLY A 588 10.72 0.04 -21.04
N PHE A 589 10.65 1.35 -21.26
CA PHE A 589 11.81 2.18 -21.50
C PHE A 589 11.73 3.53 -20.79
N ALA A 590 12.90 4.12 -20.55
CA ALA A 590 13.08 5.50 -20.11
C ALA A 590 14.13 6.19 -21.01
N VAL A 591 13.65 6.93 -22.02
CA VAL A 591 14.48 7.52 -23.08
C VAL A 591 14.39 9.04 -23.02
N GLY A 592 15.53 9.71 -23.23
CA GLY A 592 15.65 11.16 -23.10
C GLY A 592 16.10 11.89 -24.35
N ARG A 593 17.42 12.10 -24.50
CA ARG A 593 17.98 12.96 -25.57
C ARG A 593 17.56 12.58 -26.98
N THR A 594 17.33 11.31 -27.29
CA THR A 594 16.76 10.87 -28.58
C THR A 594 15.41 11.55 -28.89
N ILE A 595 14.62 11.86 -27.85
CA ILE A 595 13.33 12.55 -27.98
C ILE A 595 13.52 14.07 -28.02
N PHE A 596 14.22 14.65 -27.04
CA PHE A 596 14.23 16.11 -26.85
C PHE A 596 15.44 16.86 -27.43
N GLY A 597 16.53 16.17 -27.79
CA GLY A 597 17.83 16.79 -28.04
C GLY A 597 17.83 17.85 -29.15
N ASP A 598 17.23 17.57 -30.30
CA ASP A 598 17.12 18.54 -31.40
C ASP A 598 16.15 19.67 -31.07
N ALA A 599 15.01 19.33 -30.45
CA ALA A 599 14.01 20.32 -30.04
C ALA A 599 14.61 21.31 -29.03
N ALA A 600 15.40 20.83 -28.07
CA ALA A 600 16.12 21.66 -27.12
C ALA A 600 17.11 22.60 -27.82
N ARG A 601 17.94 22.08 -28.74
CA ARG A 601 18.90 22.90 -29.49
C ARG A 601 18.23 24.01 -30.29
N GLY A 602 17.17 23.70 -31.04
CA GLY A 602 16.45 24.69 -31.82
C GLY A 602 15.71 25.71 -30.93
N TRP A 603 15.05 25.24 -29.87
CA TRP A 603 14.25 26.09 -29.00
C TRP A 603 15.11 27.03 -28.14
N MET A 604 16.23 26.54 -27.58
CA MET A 604 17.14 27.36 -26.78
C MET A 604 17.72 28.53 -27.58
N GLN A 605 17.96 28.32 -28.87
CA GLN A 605 18.46 29.34 -29.81
C GLN A 605 17.36 30.23 -30.39
N GLY A 606 16.07 29.93 -30.13
CA GLY A 606 14.93 30.69 -30.65
C GLY A 606 14.60 30.38 -32.11
N GLU A 607 15.06 29.24 -32.64
CA GLU A 607 14.86 28.81 -34.03
C GLU A 607 13.48 28.16 -34.24
N ILE A 608 12.88 27.59 -33.18
CA ILE A 608 11.55 26.96 -33.22
C ILE A 608 10.67 27.49 -32.09
N SER A 609 9.35 27.50 -32.30
CA SER A 609 8.38 27.94 -31.30
C SER A 609 8.13 26.89 -30.22
N ASP A 610 7.46 27.28 -29.13
CA ASP A 610 6.98 26.34 -28.10
C ASP A 610 6.11 25.21 -28.69
N ALA A 611 5.21 25.57 -29.63
CA ALA A 611 4.32 24.61 -30.27
C ALA A 611 5.09 23.61 -31.13
N ASP A 612 6.09 24.09 -31.87
CA ASP A 612 6.95 23.24 -32.70
C ASP A 612 7.80 22.29 -31.84
N ALA A 613 8.37 22.80 -30.73
CA ALA A 613 9.14 21.99 -29.79
C ALA A 613 8.28 20.86 -29.19
N VAL A 614 7.07 21.18 -28.71
CA VAL A 614 6.12 20.19 -28.18
C VAL A 614 5.74 19.17 -29.26
N ALA A 615 5.39 19.61 -30.46
CA ALA A 615 4.99 18.72 -31.55
C ALA A 615 6.12 17.77 -31.96
N GLN A 616 7.36 18.26 -32.06
CA GLN A 616 8.52 17.42 -32.38
C GLN A 616 8.79 16.37 -31.31
N MET A 617 8.78 16.76 -30.02
CA MET A 617 9.01 15.84 -28.91
C MET A 617 7.88 14.81 -28.79
N ALA A 618 6.62 15.24 -28.89
CA ALA A 618 5.46 14.34 -28.82
C ALA A 618 5.47 13.33 -29.97
N SER A 619 5.79 13.75 -31.20
CA SER A 619 5.91 12.86 -32.35
C SER A 619 6.99 11.80 -32.15
N ARG A 620 8.19 12.19 -31.67
CA ARG A 620 9.29 11.25 -31.40
C ARG A 620 8.96 10.28 -30.28
N PHE A 621 8.38 10.79 -29.19
CA PHE A 621 7.99 9.95 -28.06
C PHE A 621 6.90 8.94 -28.45
N ALA A 622 5.88 9.37 -29.21
CA ALA A 622 4.83 8.48 -29.73
C ALA A 622 5.40 7.37 -30.61
N ARG A 623 6.35 7.66 -31.52
CA ARG A 623 7.00 6.63 -32.34
C ARG A 623 7.75 5.60 -31.51
N LEU A 624 8.50 6.03 -30.48
CA LEU A 624 9.18 5.08 -29.58
C LEU A 624 8.19 4.21 -28.81
N CYS A 625 7.05 4.77 -28.40
CA CYS A 625 5.96 3.98 -27.81
C CYS A 625 5.46 2.92 -28.79
N GLU A 626 5.16 3.29 -30.03
CA GLU A 626 4.69 2.35 -31.06
C GLU A 626 5.72 1.25 -31.38
N ILE A 627 7.01 1.58 -31.39
CA ILE A 627 8.09 0.61 -31.59
C ILE A 627 8.10 -0.41 -30.43
N TRP A 628 8.03 0.07 -29.19
CA TRP A 628 7.96 -0.79 -28.02
C TRP A 628 6.72 -1.68 -28.03
N ASP A 629 5.55 -1.12 -28.31
CA ASP A 629 4.27 -1.84 -28.33
C ASP A 629 4.29 -2.97 -29.37
N LYS A 630 4.87 -2.71 -30.56
CA LYS A 630 5.06 -3.73 -31.60
C LYS A 630 6.03 -4.83 -31.17
N ALA A 631 7.15 -4.46 -30.55
CA ALA A 631 8.12 -5.42 -30.04
C ALA A 631 7.49 -6.33 -28.97
N ARG A 632 6.69 -5.76 -28.04
CA ARG A 632 5.98 -6.54 -27.02
C ARG A 632 4.93 -7.46 -27.61
N ALA A 633 4.10 -6.95 -28.53
CA ALA A 633 3.09 -7.77 -29.20
C ALA A 633 3.71 -8.93 -29.98
N ALA A 634 4.87 -8.72 -30.61
CA ALA A 634 5.60 -9.77 -31.32
C ALA A 634 6.22 -10.82 -30.39
N ALA A 635 6.68 -10.41 -29.20
CA ALA A 635 7.23 -11.32 -28.21
C ALA A 635 6.17 -12.17 -27.49
N SER A 636 4.93 -11.68 -27.40
CA SER A 636 3.80 -12.38 -26.78
C SER A 636 3.01 -13.28 -27.74
N ALA A 637 3.29 -13.22 -29.05
CA ALA A 637 2.67 -14.03 -30.09
C ALA A 637 3.45 -15.33 -30.31
#